data_AF-A0A8K1LPA0-F1
#
_entry.id   AF-A0A8K1LPA0-F1
#
_cell.length_a   1.000
_cell.length_b   1.000
_cell.length_c   1.000
_cell.angle_alpha   90.00
_cell.angle_beta   90.00
_cell.angle_gamma   90.00
#
_symmetry.space_group_name_H-M   'P 1'
#
loop_
_entity.id
_entity.type
_entity.pdbx_description
1 polymer ?
#
loop_
_entity_poly.entity_id
_entity_poly.type
_entity_poly.pdbx_seq_one_letter_code
_entity_poly.pdbx_strand_id
1 'polypeptide(L)'
;MGGLEKKKYERGAATNYITRNRARKKLQLSLPDFRRLCILKGIYPHEPKHKKKVNKGSTAPRTFYLLKDIKFLLHEPIVNKFREYKVFVRKLRKAYGKSEWGTVERLKDNKPTYKLDHIVKERYPTFIDALRDLDDALSMCFLFSTFPRTGKCHVQTIQLCRRLAVEFQNYVIASRSLRKVFLSIKGIYYQAEVLGQPITWITPYTFSHDHPTDVDYRVMATFTEFYTTLLGFVNFRLYQSLNLLYPPKIDSQAEDELKPAEGKEYAMDSESYLERLSALSASLARAVAPAHEDEVEMDEFPVEGETAELMDAKKKEQEALEKHKKLFEGLRFFLNREVPREPLAFVIRCFGGQVSWDKSLCIGATYDATDPSITHHIIDRPRVDKQVVGRYYLQPQWVFDSVNAKLCLPVADYFPGLLLPPHLSPFVTEKEGDYVPPEKLKLLALQRGENPDEESEEEEEEEEEEEEGDNDKEEEEEEDESEKEEEMKLQKMEEQKMGEQKTEEQKTQSNKVLPVKVTAGKVRVEDKQRLEQEQQCEEKRLAIMMMKKREKYLYKKIMFGKKRKIREANKLAEKRKAHDAALKEQKKKSKKARQVTRMLWHGKPWRSMCKGLVLGTLLTSFMLLLYSYAVPPLQVSVTEIPVPFSCSSHLSPVQAPSPSNGTGSASGWSCRPKLNVMFMKTHKTASSTILNILFRFGEKHRLKFAFPNGRNDFYYPSFFERSQVQHYRPGVCFNIICNHMRFHYEEVRQLLPPDTTFVTVLRDPAYLFESSFHYFGPIIPLTWKITGEDKLDEFLRDPQHYYDPNGFNAHYLQNLLFFDLGYDSSMDANSPLVEEHIQEIDRRFHLVMLLEYFDESLVLLKDLLCWQLEDILYFKLNARKGSTVSRLTPELYEQATAWNLIDAKLYRYFNATFWRKVEAYGRERMARDVAELQRENEKMSSICIDGGHAVDASAIQESSMQPWQPLGEKTILGYNLKKKISKKHQKLCRKMLTPEIQYLTDLGANLWITKLWSYVRDFLKW
;
A
#
# COMPACT_ATOMS: atom_id res chain seq x y z
N MET A 1 71.78 -13.64 0.05
CA MET A 1 70.74 -14.11 -0.90
C MET A 1 69.83 -12.96 -1.30
N GLY A 2 70.06 -12.32 -2.46
CA GLY A 2 69.22 -11.22 -2.95
C GLY A 2 68.12 -11.73 -3.88
N GLY A 3 66.86 -11.68 -3.44
CA GLY A 3 65.71 -11.96 -4.32
C GLY A 3 65.26 -10.70 -5.04
N LEU A 4 65.10 -10.78 -6.37
CA LEU A 4 64.64 -9.67 -7.22
C LEU A 4 63.42 -8.92 -6.64
N GLU A 5 63.41 -7.60 -6.78
CA GLU A 5 62.32 -6.75 -6.30
C GLU A 5 60.98 -7.16 -6.92
N LYS A 6 59.98 -7.39 -6.06
CA LYS A 6 58.66 -7.87 -6.47
C LYS A 6 57.76 -6.67 -6.76
N LYS A 7 57.34 -6.52 -8.03
CA LYS A 7 56.48 -5.43 -8.49
C LYS A 7 55.23 -5.27 -7.63
N LYS A 8 54.87 -4.01 -7.36
CA LYS A 8 53.74 -3.66 -6.48
C LYS A 8 52.43 -4.22 -7.04
N TYR A 9 51.61 -4.77 -6.15
CA TYR A 9 50.31 -5.42 -6.43
C TYR A 9 50.33 -6.81 -7.10
N GLU A 10 51.49 -7.46 -7.27
CA GLU A 10 51.57 -8.81 -7.87
C GLU A 10 51.52 -9.97 -6.86
N ARG A 11 51.42 -9.72 -5.54
CA ARG A 11 51.27 -10.74 -4.50
C ARG A 11 50.37 -10.30 -3.33
N GLY A 12 49.88 -11.28 -2.56
CA GLY A 12 49.09 -11.08 -1.34
C GLY A 12 47.65 -10.65 -1.63
N ALA A 13 47.04 -9.86 -0.75
CA ALA A 13 45.63 -9.46 -0.88
C ALA A 13 45.25 -8.89 -2.28
N ALA A 14 46.19 -8.25 -2.99
CA ALA A 14 45.94 -7.70 -4.33
C ALA A 14 45.69 -8.77 -5.42
N THR A 15 46.16 -10.01 -5.24
CA THR A 15 45.92 -11.13 -6.17
C THR A 15 44.70 -11.98 -5.80
N ASN A 16 44.24 -11.90 -4.55
CA ASN A 16 43.16 -12.76 -4.06
C ASN A 16 41.77 -12.34 -4.55
N TYR A 17 41.61 -11.08 -4.97
CA TYR A 17 40.34 -10.49 -5.38
C TYR A 17 40.37 -10.02 -6.85
N ILE A 18 39.21 -10.07 -7.50
CA ILE A 18 39.00 -9.59 -8.87
C ILE A 18 37.76 -8.70 -8.92
N THR A 19 37.85 -7.53 -9.58
CA THR A 19 36.71 -6.63 -9.76
C THR A 19 35.66 -7.23 -10.70
N ARG A 20 34.37 -6.97 -10.45
CA ARG A 20 33.24 -7.44 -11.28
C ARG A 20 33.47 -7.30 -12.79
N ASN A 21 33.97 -6.15 -13.24
CA ASN A 21 34.20 -5.89 -14.67
C ASN A 21 35.34 -6.74 -15.26
N ARG A 22 36.34 -7.13 -14.46
CA ARG A 22 37.41 -8.05 -14.87
C ARG A 22 36.93 -9.51 -14.83
N ALA A 23 36.15 -9.90 -13.81
CA ALA A 23 35.55 -11.23 -13.74
C ALA A 23 34.65 -11.50 -14.95
N ARG A 24 33.73 -10.56 -15.27
CA ARG A 24 32.87 -10.60 -16.46
C ARG A 24 33.68 -10.74 -17.76
N LYS A 25 34.75 -9.95 -17.94
CA LYS A 25 35.63 -10.05 -19.12
C LYS A 25 36.35 -11.40 -19.19
N LYS A 26 36.81 -11.95 -18.06
CA LYS A 26 37.52 -13.26 -18.02
C LYS A 26 36.61 -14.43 -18.39
N LEU A 27 35.36 -14.43 -17.92
CA LEU A 27 34.37 -15.46 -18.25
C LEU A 27 33.71 -15.27 -19.64
N GLN A 28 33.96 -14.12 -20.30
CA GLN A 28 33.36 -13.73 -21.60
C GLN A 28 31.81 -13.69 -21.58
N LEU A 29 31.21 -13.38 -20.42
CA LEU A 29 29.75 -13.32 -20.22
C LEU A 29 29.21 -11.88 -20.30
N SER A 30 27.90 -11.72 -20.53
CA SER A 30 27.24 -10.42 -20.33
C SER A 30 27.04 -10.13 -18.84
N LEU A 31 26.60 -8.92 -18.48
CA LEU A 31 26.35 -8.60 -17.07
C LEU A 31 25.14 -9.37 -16.48
N PRO A 32 24.00 -9.53 -17.20
CA PRO A 32 22.93 -10.44 -16.78
C PRO A 32 23.39 -11.89 -16.60
N ASP A 33 24.06 -12.49 -17.60
CA ASP A 33 24.48 -13.91 -17.48
C ASP A 33 25.45 -14.12 -16.33
N PHE A 34 26.38 -13.17 -16.11
CA PHE A 34 27.32 -13.21 -15.00
C PHE A 34 26.59 -13.12 -13.64
N ARG A 35 25.58 -12.24 -13.50
CA ARG A 35 24.73 -12.19 -12.30
C ARG A 35 24.00 -13.51 -12.08
N ARG A 36 23.33 -14.05 -13.10
CA ARG A 36 22.60 -15.34 -13.03
C ARG A 36 23.52 -16.47 -12.60
N LEU A 37 24.71 -16.58 -13.20
CA LEU A 37 25.69 -17.61 -12.85
C LEU A 37 26.17 -17.50 -11.39
N CYS A 38 26.44 -16.28 -10.91
CA CYS A 38 26.81 -16.04 -9.52
C CYS A 38 25.68 -16.39 -8.54
N ILE A 39 24.42 -16.11 -8.89
CA ILE A 39 23.24 -16.45 -8.07
C ILE A 39 23.09 -17.98 -7.98
N LEU A 40 23.07 -18.67 -9.13
CA LEU A 40 22.91 -20.12 -9.19
C LEU A 40 23.99 -20.86 -8.38
N LYS A 41 25.27 -20.46 -8.47
CA LYS A 41 26.38 -21.06 -7.71
C LYS A 41 26.59 -20.49 -6.30
N GLY A 42 25.77 -19.56 -5.81
CA GLY A 42 25.95 -18.95 -4.48
C GLY A 42 27.26 -18.16 -4.31
N ILE A 43 27.74 -17.48 -5.36
CA ILE A 43 29.01 -16.72 -5.35
C ILE A 43 28.74 -15.23 -5.09
N TYR A 44 28.98 -14.84 -3.84
CA TYR A 44 28.71 -13.50 -3.32
C TYR A 44 29.86 -12.51 -3.56
N PRO A 45 29.58 -11.20 -3.60
CA PRO A 45 30.61 -10.18 -3.61
C PRO A 45 31.26 -10.05 -2.22
N HIS A 46 32.58 -9.91 -2.17
CA HIS A 46 33.34 -9.76 -0.92
C HIS A 46 33.95 -8.38 -0.75
N GLU A 47 33.99 -7.87 0.47
CA GLU A 47 34.67 -6.62 0.83
C GLU A 47 36.12 -6.90 1.32
N PRO A 48 37.16 -6.40 0.63
CA PRO A 48 38.54 -6.65 1.03
C PRO A 48 39.00 -5.75 2.18
N LYS A 49 39.51 -6.36 3.26
CA LYS A 49 40.07 -5.67 4.46
C LYS A 49 41.02 -4.49 4.16
N HIS A 50 41.72 -4.52 3.02
CA HIS A 50 42.61 -3.44 2.58
C HIS A 50 42.23 -2.94 1.17
N LYS A 51 41.06 -2.29 1.04
CA LYS A 51 40.52 -1.69 -0.21
C LYS A 51 41.59 -1.02 -1.09
N LYS A 52 42.39 -0.11 -0.52
CA LYS A 52 43.46 0.63 -1.23
C LYS A 52 44.53 -0.29 -1.85
N LYS A 53 44.90 -1.39 -1.18
CA LYS A 53 45.90 -2.36 -1.67
C LYS A 53 45.34 -3.24 -2.79
N VAL A 54 44.06 -3.61 -2.72
CA VAL A 54 43.40 -4.44 -3.75
C VAL A 54 43.08 -3.63 -5.01
N ASN A 55 42.62 -2.39 -4.84
CA ASN A 55 42.20 -1.50 -5.93
C ASN A 55 43.35 -0.66 -6.52
N LYS A 56 44.59 -1.17 -6.47
CA LYS A 56 45.83 -0.54 -6.97
C LYS A 56 46.01 0.94 -6.59
N GLY A 57 45.73 1.29 -5.34
CA GLY A 57 45.90 2.64 -4.79
C GLY A 57 44.61 3.47 -4.68
N SER A 58 43.54 3.11 -5.39
CA SER A 58 42.26 3.84 -5.38
C SER A 58 41.35 3.43 -4.22
N THR A 59 40.64 4.39 -3.62
CA THR A 59 39.61 4.17 -2.59
C THR A 59 38.19 3.98 -3.15
N ALA A 60 37.99 4.13 -4.47
CA ALA A 60 36.66 4.16 -5.10
C ALA A 60 35.84 2.88 -4.83
N PRO A 61 34.53 3.00 -4.55
CA PRO A 61 33.65 1.86 -4.26
C PRO A 61 33.54 0.93 -5.47
N ARG A 62 33.90 -0.34 -5.29
CA ARG A 62 33.91 -1.35 -6.35
C ARG A 62 33.52 -2.71 -5.78
N THR A 63 32.71 -3.46 -6.52
CA THR A 63 32.38 -4.86 -6.23
C THR A 63 33.57 -5.76 -6.56
N PHE A 64 34.04 -6.53 -5.58
CA PHE A 64 35.07 -7.56 -5.74
C PHE A 64 34.47 -8.95 -5.51
N TYR A 65 35.08 -9.96 -6.15
CA TYR A 65 34.85 -11.39 -5.94
C TYR A 65 36.20 -12.05 -5.66
N LEU A 66 36.28 -13.25 -5.08
CA LEU A 66 37.57 -13.92 -4.93
C LEU A 66 38.00 -14.51 -6.28
N LEU A 67 39.31 -14.50 -6.53
CA LEU A 67 39.86 -15.03 -7.78
C LEU A 67 39.70 -16.56 -7.87
N LYS A 68 39.53 -17.26 -6.73
CA LYS A 68 39.26 -18.70 -6.70
C LYS A 68 37.86 -19.01 -7.25
N ASP A 69 36.83 -18.29 -6.83
CA ASP A 69 35.43 -18.53 -7.25
C ASP A 69 35.27 -18.24 -8.75
N ILE A 70 35.94 -17.19 -9.25
CA ILE A 70 35.95 -16.84 -10.68
C ILE A 70 36.84 -17.79 -11.52
N LYS A 71 37.73 -18.60 -10.89
CA LYS A 71 38.34 -19.76 -11.56
C LYS A 71 37.36 -20.93 -11.61
N PHE A 72 36.66 -21.24 -10.51
CA PHE A 72 35.67 -22.31 -10.45
C PHE A 72 34.56 -22.12 -11.50
N LEU A 73 33.99 -20.90 -11.60
CA LEU A 73 33.02 -20.52 -12.64
C LEU A 73 33.50 -20.65 -14.09
N LEU A 74 34.80 -20.82 -14.35
CA LEU A 74 35.32 -21.01 -15.72
C LEU A 74 34.99 -22.41 -16.25
N HIS A 75 34.80 -23.39 -15.36
CA HIS A 75 34.60 -24.80 -15.70
C HIS A 75 33.12 -25.24 -15.60
N GLU A 76 32.21 -24.33 -15.22
CA GLU A 76 30.80 -24.64 -15.01
C GLU A 76 30.05 -24.88 -16.35
N PRO A 77 29.44 -26.06 -16.60
CA PRO A 77 28.77 -26.38 -17.86
C PRO A 77 27.64 -25.42 -18.27
N ILE A 78 26.93 -24.77 -17.33
CA ILE A 78 25.90 -23.76 -17.66
C ILE A 78 26.49 -22.59 -18.48
N VAL A 79 27.79 -22.27 -18.36
CA VAL A 79 28.47 -21.26 -19.19
C VAL A 79 28.39 -21.62 -20.68
N ASN A 80 28.46 -22.91 -21.02
CA ASN A 80 28.29 -23.39 -22.39
C ASN A 80 26.81 -23.34 -22.84
N LYS A 81 25.86 -23.66 -21.95
CA LYS A 81 24.43 -23.51 -22.26
C LYS A 81 24.02 -22.05 -22.50
N PHE A 82 24.62 -21.08 -21.81
CA PHE A 82 24.47 -19.65 -22.13
C PHE A 82 25.09 -19.24 -23.48
N ARG A 83 26.07 -19.99 -24.00
CA ARG A 83 26.63 -19.78 -25.36
C ARG A 83 25.73 -20.41 -26.42
N GLU A 84 25.29 -21.65 -26.21
CA GLU A 84 24.30 -22.34 -27.06
C GLU A 84 23.02 -21.50 -27.22
N TYR A 85 22.45 -20.98 -26.13
CA TYR A 85 21.25 -20.15 -26.18
C TYR A 85 21.43 -18.87 -27.01
N LYS A 86 22.63 -18.26 -27.00
CA LYS A 86 22.93 -17.10 -27.87
C LYS A 86 23.08 -17.48 -29.34
N VAL A 87 23.59 -18.67 -29.64
CA VAL A 87 23.63 -19.21 -31.01
C VAL A 87 22.20 -19.52 -31.48
N PHE A 88 21.37 -20.12 -30.64
CA PHE A 88 19.94 -20.35 -30.88
C PHE A 88 19.20 -19.03 -31.19
N VAL A 89 19.31 -18.00 -30.34
CA VAL A 89 18.68 -16.69 -30.59
C VAL A 89 19.16 -16.03 -31.88
N ARG A 90 20.44 -16.20 -32.27
CA ARG A 90 20.96 -15.74 -33.57
C ARG A 90 20.35 -16.51 -34.75
N LYS A 91 20.28 -17.85 -34.67
CA LYS A 91 19.63 -18.69 -35.68
C LYS A 91 18.15 -18.34 -35.83
N LEU A 92 17.44 -18.18 -34.71
CA LEU A 92 16.01 -17.85 -34.67
C LEU A 92 15.74 -16.49 -35.33
N ARG A 93 16.50 -15.44 -34.99
CA ARG A 93 16.39 -14.14 -35.69
C ARG A 93 16.69 -14.23 -37.18
N LYS A 94 17.66 -15.04 -37.59
CA LYS A 94 17.98 -15.25 -39.02
C LYS A 94 16.84 -15.95 -39.77
N ALA A 95 16.15 -16.90 -39.14
CA ALA A 95 14.99 -17.57 -39.72
C ALA A 95 13.77 -16.62 -39.80
N TYR A 96 13.46 -15.88 -38.74
CA TYR A 96 12.41 -14.84 -38.74
C TYR A 96 12.67 -13.76 -39.80
N GLY A 97 13.89 -13.23 -39.90
CA GLY A 97 14.27 -12.24 -40.91
C GLY A 97 14.35 -12.77 -42.35
N LYS A 98 14.08 -14.06 -42.57
CA LYS A 98 13.93 -14.71 -43.88
C LYS A 98 12.52 -15.28 -44.09
N SER A 99 11.60 -15.05 -43.16
CA SER A 99 10.25 -15.63 -43.12
C SER A 99 10.21 -17.18 -43.22
N GLU A 100 11.26 -17.86 -42.76
CA GLU A 100 11.35 -19.33 -42.78
C GLU A 100 10.57 -19.95 -41.62
N TRP A 101 9.23 -19.94 -41.69
CA TRP A 101 8.36 -20.34 -40.57
C TRP A 101 8.62 -21.76 -40.04
N GLY A 102 8.77 -22.76 -40.91
CA GLY A 102 9.11 -24.13 -40.49
C GLY A 102 10.51 -24.27 -39.85
N THR A 103 11.47 -23.41 -40.24
CA THR A 103 12.77 -23.31 -39.55
C THR A 103 12.60 -22.64 -38.18
N VAL A 104 11.76 -21.62 -38.07
CA VAL A 104 11.45 -20.93 -36.80
C VAL A 104 10.81 -21.90 -35.80
N GLU A 105 9.84 -22.71 -36.23
CA GLU A 105 9.14 -23.69 -35.39
C GLU A 105 10.08 -24.78 -34.87
N ARG A 106 10.73 -25.53 -35.76
CA ARG A 106 11.73 -26.54 -35.39
C ARG A 106 12.84 -25.99 -34.47
N LEU A 107 13.21 -24.71 -34.59
CA LEU A 107 14.14 -24.05 -33.66
C LEU A 107 13.52 -23.79 -32.28
N LYS A 108 12.24 -23.38 -32.19
CA LYS A 108 11.54 -23.19 -30.90
C LYS A 108 11.48 -24.50 -30.10
N ASP A 109 11.21 -25.61 -30.77
CA ASP A 109 11.13 -26.93 -30.13
C ASP A 109 12.50 -27.37 -29.62
N ASN A 110 13.53 -27.19 -30.46
CA ASN A 110 14.94 -27.44 -30.13
C ASN A 110 15.60 -26.29 -29.34
N LYS A 111 14.82 -25.58 -28.51
CA LYS A 111 15.30 -24.51 -27.61
C LYS A 111 16.26 -25.11 -26.56
N PRO A 112 17.53 -24.69 -26.51
CA PRO A 112 18.48 -25.21 -25.53
C PRO A 112 18.10 -24.76 -24.12
N THR A 113 17.79 -25.73 -23.27
CA THR A 113 17.60 -25.58 -21.82
C THR A 113 18.84 -26.09 -21.08
N TYR A 114 18.87 -25.83 -19.77
CA TYR A 114 19.81 -26.45 -18.84
C TYR A 114 19.06 -26.91 -17.60
N LYS A 115 19.70 -27.77 -16.81
CA LYS A 115 19.23 -28.21 -15.51
C LYS A 115 20.10 -27.62 -14.39
N LEU A 116 19.58 -27.63 -13.16
CA LEU A 116 20.28 -27.17 -11.96
C LEU A 116 20.64 -28.31 -11.00
N ASP A 117 20.26 -29.54 -11.35
CA ASP A 117 20.36 -30.77 -10.54
C ASP A 117 21.75 -31.00 -9.95
N HIS A 118 22.81 -30.71 -10.72
CA HIS A 118 24.20 -30.81 -10.24
C HIS A 118 24.55 -29.68 -9.27
N ILE A 119 24.09 -28.45 -9.52
CA ILE A 119 24.34 -27.30 -8.64
C ILE A 119 23.64 -27.45 -7.28
N VAL A 120 22.42 -27.99 -7.26
CA VAL A 120 21.71 -28.28 -6.01
C VAL A 120 22.52 -29.28 -5.17
N LYS A 121 23.00 -30.38 -5.78
CA LYS A 121 23.81 -31.42 -5.10
C LYS A 121 25.22 -30.94 -4.72
N GLU A 122 25.83 -30.05 -5.49
CA GLU A 122 27.12 -29.43 -5.15
C GLU A 122 26.99 -28.44 -3.98
N ARG A 123 25.88 -27.68 -3.90
CA ARG A 123 25.64 -26.71 -2.83
C ARG A 123 25.16 -27.37 -1.53
N TYR A 124 24.39 -28.45 -1.64
CA TYR A 124 23.86 -29.21 -0.51
C TYR A 124 24.25 -30.69 -0.62
N PRO A 125 25.44 -31.07 -0.12
CA PRO A 125 25.90 -32.47 -0.16
C PRO A 125 25.06 -33.40 0.73
N THR A 126 24.51 -32.87 1.84
CA THR A 126 23.57 -33.60 2.70
C THR A 126 22.16 -33.02 2.59
N PHE A 127 21.17 -33.83 2.96
CA PHE A 127 19.78 -33.40 2.97
C PHE A 127 19.47 -32.39 4.08
N ILE A 128 20.14 -32.50 5.23
CA ILE A 128 19.96 -31.59 6.36
C ILE A 128 20.43 -30.17 5.98
N ASP A 129 21.51 -30.05 5.20
CA ASP A 129 21.97 -28.76 4.69
C ASP A 129 20.98 -28.12 3.70
N ALA A 130 20.22 -28.93 2.95
CA ALA A 130 19.15 -28.45 2.09
C ALA A 130 17.91 -27.97 2.88
N LEU A 131 17.60 -28.61 4.03
CA LEU A 131 16.51 -28.19 4.91
C LEU A 131 16.84 -26.88 5.66
N ARG A 132 18.10 -26.68 6.06
CA ARG A 132 18.55 -25.45 6.76
C ARG A 132 18.44 -24.17 5.92
N ASP A 133 18.55 -24.28 4.61
CA ASP A 133 18.44 -23.17 3.66
C ASP A 133 17.00 -22.99 3.09
N LEU A 134 16.02 -23.74 3.60
CA LEU A 134 14.68 -23.85 3.00
C LEU A 134 13.76 -22.65 3.31
N ASP A 135 13.99 -21.93 4.41
CA ASP A 135 13.21 -20.77 4.87
C ASP A 135 13.04 -19.68 3.78
N ASP A 136 14.15 -19.26 3.18
CA ASP A 136 14.19 -18.31 2.06
C ASP A 136 13.50 -18.89 0.82
N ALA A 137 13.70 -20.18 0.55
CA ALA A 137 13.18 -20.86 -0.63
C ALA A 137 11.65 -20.94 -0.63
N LEU A 138 11.07 -21.34 0.51
CA LEU A 138 9.63 -21.37 0.74
C LEU A 138 9.04 -19.97 0.67
N SER A 139 9.60 -19.02 1.42
CA SER A 139 9.12 -17.63 1.46
C SER A 139 9.10 -16.98 0.06
N MET A 140 10.12 -17.24 -0.77
CA MET A 140 10.16 -16.81 -2.17
C MET A 140 9.13 -17.53 -3.06
N CYS A 141 8.89 -18.83 -2.87
CA CYS A 141 7.87 -19.57 -3.64
C CYS A 141 6.45 -19.12 -3.28
N PHE A 142 6.15 -18.91 -2.00
CA PHE A 142 4.86 -18.34 -1.55
C PHE A 142 4.66 -16.89 -2.03
N LEU A 143 5.72 -16.07 -2.09
CA LEU A 143 5.61 -14.74 -2.69
C LEU A 143 5.28 -14.83 -4.19
N PHE A 144 6.01 -15.65 -4.95
CA PHE A 144 5.79 -15.80 -6.39
C PHE A 144 4.46 -16.44 -6.77
N SER A 145 3.83 -17.26 -5.91
CA SER A 145 2.51 -17.83 -6.18
C SER A 145 1.38 -16.78 -6.12
N THR A 146 1.55 -15.69 -5.38
CA THR A 146 0.56 -14.59 -5.29
C THR A 146 0.66 -13.55 -6.40
N PHE A 147 1.72 -13.56 -7.22
CA PHE A 147 1.86 -12.56 -8.29
C PHE A 147 0.86 -12.82 -9.43
N PRO A 148 0.07 -11.80 -9.86
CA PRO A 148 -0.79 -11.95 -11.04
C PRO A 148 0.01 -12.29 -12.30
N ARG A 149 -0.67 -12.93 -13.28
CA ARG A 149 -0.10 -13.41 -14.56
C ARG A 149 0.33 -12.25 -15.49
N THR A 150 1.31 -11.43 -15.08
CA THR A 150 1.82 -10.25 -15.84
C THR A 150 3.06 -10.57 -16.68
N GLY A 151 3.28 -9.80 -17.76
CA GLY A 151 4.44 -9.96 -18.65
C GLY A 151 5.82 -9.68 -18.03
N LYS A 152 5.90 -9.30 -16.74
CA LYS A 152 7.17 -9.13 -16.01
C LYS A 152 7.76 -10.47 -15.53
N CYS A 153 6.91 -11.47 -15.30
CA CYS A 153 7.30 -12.78 -14.76
C CYS A 153 6.81 -13.92 -15.67
N HIS A 154 7.52 -15.05 -15.70
CA HIS A 154 7.09 -16.20 -16.49
C HIS A 154 5.95 -16.93 -15.78
N VAL A 155 4.79 -17.04 -16.43
CA VAL A 155 3.58 -17.71 -15.89
C VAL A 155 3.88 -19.15 -15.46
N GLN A 156 4.72 -19.88 -16.22
CA GLN A 156 5.20 -21.22 -15.88
C GLN A 156 5.93 -21.27 -14.52
N THR A 157 6.69 -20.23 -14.17
CA THR A 157 7.37 -20.13 -12.87
C THR A 157 6.36 -19.88 -11.74
N ILE A 158 5.36 -19.02 -11.96
CA ILE A 158 4.27 -18.74 -11.00
C ILE A 158 3.46 -20.02 -10.71
N GLN A 159 3.07 -20.75 -11.76
CA GLN A 159 2.35 -22.03 -11.66
C GLN A 159 3.20 -23.08 -10.91
N LEU A 160 4.49 -23.20 -11.22
CA LEU A 160 5.40 -24.11 -10.52
C LEU A 160 5.57 -23.75 -9.04
N CYS A 161 5.65 -22.45 -8.71
CA CYS A 161 5.71 -21.98 -7.32
C CYS A 161 4.43 -22.32 -6.55
N ARG A 162 3.24 -22.02 -7.12
CA ARG A 162 1.95 -22.38 -6.50
C ARG A 162 1.85 -23.88 -6.25
N ARG A 163 2.24 -24.70 -7.23
CA ARG A 163 2.26 -26.17 -7.10
C ARG A 163 3.20 -26.63 -5.99
N LEU A 164 4.50 -26.29 -6.04
CA LEU A 164 5.49 -26.76 -5.07
C LEU A 164 5.20 -26.31 -3.63
N ALA A 165 4.59 -25.13 -3.45
CA ALA A 165 4.15 -24.62 -2.16
C ALA A 165 2.96 -25.44 -1.59
N VAL A 166 1.97 -25.75 -2.43
CA VAL A 166 0.83 -26.61 -2.05
C VAL A 166 1.27 -28.05 -1.75
N GLU A 167 2.22 -28.60 -2.52
CA GLU A 167 2.84 -29.90 -2.21
C GLU A 167 3.51 -29.88 -0.83
N PHE A 168 4.27 -28.83 -0.50
CA PHE A 168 4.91 -28.70 0.81
C PHE A 168 3.89 -28.55 1.96
N GLN A 169 2.81 -27.79 1.77
CA GLN A 169 1.73 -27.69 2.76
C GLN A 169 1.05 -29.04 3.00
N ASN A 170 0.75 -29.80 1.95
CA ASN A 170 0.18 -31.14 2.10
C ASN A 170 1.13 -32.11 2.81
N TYR A 171 2.45 -32.00 2.61
CA TYR A 171 3.44 -32.75 3.41
C TYR A 171 3.40 -32.36 4.89
N VAL A 172 3.33 -31.06 5.23
CA VAL A 172 3.27 -30.58 6.62
C VAL A 172 1.98 -31.04 7.33
N ILE A 173 0.85 -31.07 6.61
CA ILE A 173 -0.40 -31.68 7.08
C ILE A 173 -0.21 -33.19 7.34
N ALA A 174 0.30 -33.94 6.35
CA ALA A 174 0.44 -35.40 6.45
C ALA A 174 1.43 -35.86 7.53
N SER A 175 2.44 -35.04 7.86
CA SER A 175 3.42 -35.30 8.93
C SER A 175 3.04 -34.73 10.30
N ARG A 176 1.95 -33.94 10.39
CA ARG A 176 1.61 -33.14 11.59
C ARG A 176 2.81 -32.39 12.18
N SER A 177 3.64 -31.81 11.31
CA SER A 177 4.95 -31.23 11.66
C SER A 177 4.89 -29.75 12.04
N LEU A 178 3.74 -29.09 11.94
CA LEU A 178 3.56 -27.69 12.33
C LEU A 178 3.75 -27.51 13.85
N ARG A 179 4.32 -26.37 14.27
CA ARG A 179 4.64 -26.06 15.68
C ARG A 179 4.20 -24.68 16.14
N LYS A 180 4.35 -23.65 15.30
CA LYS A 180 4.00 -22.25 15.63
C LYS A 180 3.37 -21.54 14.45
N VAL A 181 2.44 -20.64 14.73
CA VAL A 181 1.77 -19.80 13.72
C VAL A 181 1.69 -18.37 14.24
N PHE A 182 1.96 -17.36 13.42
CA PHE A 182 1.85 -15.97 13.86
C PHE A 182 1.36 -15.05 12.73
N LEU A 183 0.26 -14.35 12.98
CA LEU A 183 -0.34 -13.41 12.03
C LEU A 183 0.31 -12.03 12.21
N SER A 184 0.96 -11.55 11.17
CA SER A 184 1.60 -10.24 11.14
C SER A 184 1.02 -9.37 10.02
N ILE A 185 1.22 -8.06 10.08
CA ILE A 185 0.83 -7.11 9.02
C ILE A 185 1.48 -7.48 7.66
N LYS A 186 2.63 -8.17 7.67
CA LYS A 186 3.36 -8.61 6.47
C LYS A 186 2.79 -9.87 5.80
N GLY A 187 1.99 -10.67 6.53
CA GLY A 187 1.67 -12.05 6.18
C GLY A 187 1.70 -12.96 7.40
N ILE A 188 1.49 -14.25 7.16
CA ILE A 188 1.42 -15.28 8.19
C ILE A 188 2.76 -16.01 8.25
N TYR A 189 3.36 -16.06 9.44
CA TYR A 189 4.57 -16.83 9.72
C TYR A 189 4.18 -18.22 10.19
N TYR A 190 4.81 -19.25 9.63
CA TYR A 190 4.68 -20.64 10.03
C TYR A 190 6.05 -21.19 10.43
N GLN A 191 6.07 -22.03 11.46
CA GLN A 191 7.22 -22.86 11.79
C GLN A 191 6.80 -24.32 11.88
N ALA A 192 7.45 -25.18 11.10
CA ALA A 192 7.30 -26.62 11.14
C ALA A 192 8.65 -27.30 11.39
N GLU A 193 8.61 -28.47 12.02
CA GLU A 193 9.79 -29.23 12.42
C GLU A 193 9.93 -30.47 11.53
N VAL A 194 10.95 -30.47 10.68
CA VAL A 194 11.16 -31.51 9.66
C VAL A 194 12.51 -32.17 9.91
N LEU A 195 12.50 -33.46 10.27
CA LEU A 195 13.69 -34.24 10.63
C LEU A 195 14.58 -33.54 11.67
N GLY A 196 13.96 -32.98 12.71
CA GLY A 196 14.66 -32.26 13.78
C GLY A 196 15.30 -30.93 13.36
N GLN A 197 14.93 -30.35 12.21
CA GLN A 197 15.27 -28.97 11.85
C GLN A 197 14.01 -28.09 11.86
N PRO A 198 13.98 -26.97 12.61
CA PRO A 198 12.87 -26.03 12.58
C PRO A 198 12.97 -25.13 11.34
N ILE A 199 12.00 -25.26 10.44
CA ILE A 199 11.90 -24.52 9.18
C ILE A 199 10.84 -23.42 9.36
N THR A 200 11.20 -22.17 9.06
CA THR A 200 10.37 -20.99 9.34
C THR A 200 10.17 -20.14 8.09
N TRP A 201 8.93 -20.03 7.60
CA TRP A 201 8.63 -19.29 6.37
C TRP A 201 7.48 -18.31 6.56
N ILE A 202 7.40 -17.31 5.67
CA ILE A 202 6.28 -16.38 5.59
C ILE A 202 5.44 -16.66 4.33
N THR A 203 4.13 -16.79 4.52
CA THR A 203 3.13 -16.78 3.45
C THR A 203 2.45 -15.40 3.45
N PRO A 204 2.57 -14.59 2.38
CA PRO A 204 1.86 -13.32 2.29
C PRO A 204 0.35 -13.56 2.15
N TYR A 205 -0.46 -12.59 2.60
CA TYR A 205 -1.91 -12.64 2.36
C TYR A 205 -2.22 -12.62 0.85
N THR A 206 -3.31 -13.26 0.47
CA THR A 206 -3.75 -13.47 -0.93
C THR A 206 -4.37 -12.21 -1.57
N PHE A 207 -3.71 -11.08 -1.42
CA PHE A 207 -4.05 -9.81 -2.04
C PHE A 207 -3.34 -9.62 -3.39
N SER A 208 -3.96 -8.88 -4.31
CA SER A 208 -3.34 -8.46 -5.56
C SER A 208 -2.27 -7.39 -5.30
N HIS A 209 -1.00 -7.81 -5.26
CA HIS A 209 0.13 -6.90 -5.03
C HIS A 209 0.59 -6.23 -6.33
N ASP A 210 0.69 -4.90 -6.31
CA ASP A 210 1.32 -4.12 -7.37
C ASP A 210 2.81 -4.47 -7.50
N HIS A 211 3.35 -4.35 -8.72
CA HIS A 211 4.76 -4.68 -9.00
C HIS A 211 5.66 -3.43 -8.99
N PRO A 212 6.28 -3.05 -7.85
CA PRO A 212 7.13 -1.85 -7.75
C PRO A 212 8.26 -1.84 -8.78
N THR A 213 8.54 -0.66 -9.35
CA THR A 213 9.56 -0.47 -10.39
C THR A 213 10.98 -0.67 -9.92
N ASP A 214 11.21 -0.53 -8.61
CA ASP A 214 12.55 -0.44 -8.02
C ASP A 214 13.19 -1.82 -7.80
N VAL A 215 12.42 -2.90 -8.02
CA VAL A 215 12.80 -4.28 -7.77
C VAL A 215 13.24 -4.97 -9.08
N ASP A 216 14.46 -5.51 -9.10
CA ASP A 216 14.99 -6.26 -10.25
C ASP A 216 14.39 -7.68 -10.29
N TYR A 217 13.16 -7.79 -10.82
CA TYR A 217 12.46 -9.07 -11.02
C TYR A 217 13.26 -10.11 -11.79
N ARG A 218 14.26 -9.72 -12.60
CA ARG A 218 15.13 -10.67 -13.31
C ARG A 218 16.12 -11.33 -12.35
N VAL A 219 16.59 -10.61 -11.32
CA VAL A 219 17.38 -11.20 -10.23
C VAL A 219 16.51 -12.13 -9.40
N MET A 220 15.33 -11.67 -8.96
CA MET A 220 14.40 -12.52 -8.18
C MET A 220 14.02 -13.80 -8.93
N ALA A 221 13.66 -13.72 -10.21
CA ALA A 221 13.33 -14.89 -11.02
C ALA A 221 14.48 -15.92 -11.10
N THR A 222 15.74 -15.49 -11.06
CA THR A 222 16.90 -16.41 -11.04
C THR A 222 17.19 -17.03 -9.67
N PHE A 223 16.72 -16.41 -8.58
CA PHE A 223 16.65 -17.06 -7.27
C PHE A 223 15.50 -18.07 -7.25
N THR A 224 14.29 -17.68 -7.67
CA THR A 224 13.12 -18.57 -7.75
C THR A 224 13.36 -19.78 -8.65
N GLU A 225 14.09 -19.61 -9.76
CA GLU A 225 14.54 -20.72 -10.63
C GLU A 225 15.38 -21.75 -9.86
N PHE A 226 16.30 -21.31 -9.00
CA PHE A 226 17.06 -22.21 -8.14
C PHE A 226 16.19 -22.83 -7.04
N TYR A 227 15.43 -22.01 -6.31
CA TYR A 227 14.60 -22.45 -5.18
C TYR A 227 13.49 -23.43 -5.60
N THR A 228 12.89 -23.28 -6.77
CA THR A 228 11.92 -24.27 -7.29
C THR A 228 12.57 -25.62 -7.61
N THR A 229 13.82 -25.64 -8.10
CA THR A 229 14.55 -26.92 -8.26
C THR A 229 14.97 -27.53 -6.92
N LEU A 230 15.40 -26.73 -5.95
CA LEU A 230 15.70 -27.17 -4.58
C LEU A 230 14.46 -27.78 -3.92
N LEU A 231 13.35 -27.04 -3.89
CA LEU A 231 12.09 -27.46 -3.28
C LEU A 231 11.50 -28.70 -3.97
N GLY A 232 11.68 -28.85 -5.29
CA GLY A 232 11.30 -30.08 -6.00
C GLY A 232 12.10 -31.33 -5.58
N PHE A 233 13.41 -31.20 -5.30
CA PHE A 233 14.20 -32.30 -4.72
C PHE A 233 13.85 -32.58 -3.26
N VAL A 234 13.52 -31.52 -2.50
CA VAL A 234 13.11 -31.64 -1.10
C VAL A 234 11.74 -32.33 -1.00
N ASN A 235 10.71 -31.83 -1.68
CA ASN A 235 9.38 -32.45 -1.71
C ASN A 235 9.45 -33.92 -2.11
N PHE A 236 10.19 -34.27 -3.18
CA PHE A 236 10.38 -35.67 -3.60
C PHE A 236 10.87 -36.58 -2.46
N ARG A 237 11.92 -36.18 -1.75
CA ARG A 237 12.49 -36.97 -0.64
C ARG A 237 11.60 -36.95 0.61
N LEU A 238 10.92 -35.84 0.89
CA LEU A 238 10.00 -35.72 2.02
C LEU A 238 8.77 -36.64 1.82
N TYR A 239 8.17 -36.65 0.63
CA TYR A 239 7.07 -37.56 0.27
C TYR A 239 7.50 -39.02 0.35
N GLN A 240 8.68 -39.37 -0.18
CA GLN A 240 9.22 -40.72 -0.08
C GLN A 240 9.43 -41.14 1.39
N SER A 241 9.79 -40.22 2.30
CA SER A 241 9.97 -40.53 3.73
C SER A 241 8.67 -40.83 4.50
N LEU A 242 7.50 -40.51 3.92
CA LEU A 242 6.17 -40.85 4.47
C LEU A 242 5.47 -41.96 3.65
N ASN A 243 6.18 -42.63 2.75
CA ASN A 243 5.62 -43.59 1.79
C ASN A 243 4.46 -43.02 0.96
N LEU A 244 4.47 -41.70 0.67
CA LEU A 244 3.50 -41.02 -0.18
C LEU A 244 3.94 -41.03 -1.64
N LEU A 245 2.98 -41.12 -2.57
CA LEU A 245 3.26 -41.00 -4.00
C LEU A 245 3.70 -39.58 -4.36
N TYR A 246 4.73 -39.45 -5.21
CA TYR A 246 5.19 -38.17 -5.74
C TYR A 246 5.29 -38.18 -7.28
N PRO A 247 4.68 -37.22 -8.01
CA PRO A 247 3.82 -36.13 -7.52
C PRO A 247 2.62 -36.63 -6.71
N PRO A 248 2.10 -35.84 -5.75
CA PRO A 248 0.95 -36.23 -4.95
C PRO A 248 -0.23 -36.67 -5.80
N LYS A 249 -0.92 -37.70 -5.32
CA LYS A 249 -2.27 -38.10 -5.71
C LYS A 249 -3.21 -37.93 -4.53
N ILE A 250 -4.45 -37.52 -4.79
CA ILE A 250 -5.55 -37.58 -3.83
C ILE A 250 -5.99 -39.05 -3.70
N ASP A 251 -6.49 -39.45 -2.55
CA ASP A 251 -6.98 -40.81 -2.33
C ASP A 251 -8.31 -41.08 -3.08
N SER A 252 -8.46 -42.27 -3.65
CA SER A 252 -9.52 -42.56 -4.63
C SER A 252 -10.93 -42.57 -4.03
N GLN A 253 -11.08 -42.84 -2.73
CA GLN A 253 -12.39 -42.69 -2.05
C GLN A 253 -12.84 -41.22 -2.02
N ALA A 254 -11.92 -40.29 -1.74
CA ALA A 254 -12.20 -38.85 -1.83
C ALA A 254 -12.35 -38.37 -3.28
N GLU A 255 -11.76 -39.08 -4.26
CA GLU A 255 -11.89 -38.76 -5.69
C GLU A 255 -13.28 -39.14 -6.24
N ASP A 256 -13.96 -40.14 -5.68
CA ASP A 256 -15.36 -40.46 -5.98
C ASP A 256 -16.35 -39.50 -5.29
N GLU A 257 -16.15 -39.19 -4.00
CA GLU A 257 -17.02 -38.24 -3.25
C GLU A 257 -16.98 -36.81 -3.81
N LEU A 258 -15.89 -36.41 -4.48
CA LEU A 258 -15.70 -35.09 -5.06
C LEU A 258 -16.10 -34.97 -6.54
N LYS A 259 -16.74 -36.01 -7.13
CA LYS A 259 -17.28 -35.92 -8.50
C LYS A 259 -18.45 -34.92 -8.56
N PRO A 260 -18.48 -34.00 -9.54
CA PRO A 260 -19.65 -33.17 -9.79
C PRO A 260 -20.87 -34.02 -10.12
N ALA A 261 -22.05 -33.63 -9.64
CA ALA A 261 -23.31 -34.13 -10.20
C ALA A 261 -23.37 -33.83 -11.71
N GLU A 262 -23.93 -34.75 -12.48
CA GLU A 262 -23.73 -34.85 -13.92
C GLU A 262 -24.07 -33.56 -14.71
N GLY A 263 -23.25 -33.26 -15.73
CA GLY A 263 -23.65 -32.35 -16.82
C GLY A 263 -23.15 -30.90 -16.80
N LYS A 264 -22.14 -30.53 -15.99
CA LYS A 264 -21.51 -29.18 -16.03
C LYS A 264 -19.99 -29.21 -16.04
N GLU A 265 -19.43 -29.71 -17.13
CA GLU A 265 -17.99 -29.67 -17.42
C GLU A 265 -17.58 -28.28 -17.95
N TYR A 266 -16.79 -27.52 -17.18
CA TYR A 266 -16.18 -26.25 -17.59
C TYR A 266 -14.76 -26.16 -17.01
N ALA A 267 -13.84 -25.61 -17.82
CA ALA A 267 -12.38 -25.53 -17.60
C ALA A 267 -11.62 -26.87 -17.74
N MET A 268 -10.32 -26.79 -18.06
CA MET A 268 -9.48 -27.96 -18.36
C MET A 268 -9.16 -28.76 -17.10
N ASP A 269 -9.30 -30.08 -17.19
CA ASP A 269 -9.08 -31.07 -16.11
C ASP A 269 -7.76 -30.87 -15.33
N SER A 270 -6.70 -30.45 -16.03
CA SER A 270 -5.38 -30.14 -15.44
C SER A 270 -5.37 -29.00 -14.40
N GLU A 271 -6.21 -27.97 -14.56
CA GLU A 271 -6.32 -26.90 -13.55
C GLU A 271 -7.23 -27.36 -12.39
N SER A 272 -8.27 -28.17 -12.63
CA SER A 272 -9.13 -28.71 -11.55
C SER A 272 -8.36 -29.57 -10.54
N TYR A 273 -7.44 -30.43 -11.00
CA TYR A 273 -6.64 -31.26 -10.09
C TYR A 273 -5.76 -30.43 -9.12
N LEU A 274 -5.10 -29.39 -9.63
CA LEU A 274 -4.29 -28.48 -8.80
C LEU A 274 -5.15 -27.67 -7.83
N GLU A 275 -6.39 -27.33 -8.22
CA GLU A 275 -7.32 -26.63 -7.34
C GLU A 275 -7.84 -27.53 -6.21
N ARG A 276 -8.15 -28.81 -6.49
CA ARG A 276 -8.46 -29.83 -5.47
C ARG A 276 -7.32 -29.99 -4.46
N LEU A 277 -6.07 -30.12 -4.91
CA LEU A 277 -4.90 -30.15 -4.02
C LEU A 277 -4.72 -28.87 -3.20
N SER A 278 -5.08 -27.71 -3.75
CA SER A 278 -5.03 -26.42 -3.02
C SER A 278 -6.20 -26.18 -2.05
N ALA A 279 -7.20 -27.06 -2.04
CA ALA A 279 -8.28 -27.02 -1.04
C ALA A 279 -7.83 -27.54 0.34
N LEU A 280 -6.79 -28.37 0.40
CA LEU A 280 -6.20 -28.95 1.62
C LEU A 280 -7.15 -29.80 2.50
N SER A 281 -8.38 -30.04 2.08
CA SER A 281 -9.39 -30.79 2.84
C SER A 281 -9.20 -32.31 2.76
N ALA A 282 -8.93 -32.84 1.56
CA ALA A 282 -8.79 -34.27 1.29
C ALA A 282 -7.49 -34.89 1.86
N SER A 283 -7.45 -36.22 1.93
CA SER A 283 -6.25 -37.00 2.25
C SER A 283 -5.46 -37.38 0.99
N LEU A 284 -4.14 -37.56 1.14
CA LEU A 284 -3.25 -38.01 0.06
C LEU A 284 -3.17 -39.54 -0.03
N ALA A 285 -3.06 -40.06 -1.24
CA ALA A 285 -2.83 -41.47 -1.51
C ALA A 285 -1.43 -41.91 -1.03
N ARG A 286 -1.38 -42.92 -0.17
CA ARG A 286 -0.16 -43.64 0.24
C ARG A 286 0.23 -44.68 -0.82
N ALA A 287 1.52 -44.94 -0.98
CA ALA A 287 2.05 -45.96 -1.89
C ALA A 287 1.90 -47.40 -1.33
N VAL A 288 1.67 -47.51 -0.03
CA VAL A 288 1.34 -48.73 0.70
C VAL A 288 0.11 -48.41 1.55
N ALA A 289 -0.87 -49.32 1.60
CA ALA A 289 -1.99 -49.17 2.54
C ALA A 289 -1.45 -49.09 3.97
N PRO A 290 -2.07 -48.32 4.88
CA PRO A 290 -1.74 -48.43 6.29
C PRO A 290 -2.06 -49.86 6.74
N ALA A 291 -1.01 -50.62 7.08
CA ALA A 291 -1.16 -51.62 8.12
C ALA A 291 -1.68 -50.90 9.37
N HIS A 292 -2.40 -51.61 10.24
CA HIS A 292 -2.69 -51.06 11.56
C HIS A 292 -1.36 -50.69 12.21
N GLU A 293 -1.19 -49.43 12.57
CA GLU A 293 -0.09 -48.99 13.42
C GLU A 293 -0.44 -49.46 14.84
N ASP A 294 -0.28 -50.78 15.06
CA ASP A 294 -0.04 -51.34 16.39
C ASP A 294 1.09 -50.52 17.02
N GLU A 295 0.97 -50.18 18.30
CA GLU A 295 1.84 -49.19 18.93
C GLU A 295 3.30 -49.63 18.83
N VAL A 296 4.06 -48.96 17.95
CA VAL A 296 5.48 -49.24 17.75
C VAL A 296 6.24 -48.69 18.95
N GLU A 297 6.35 -49.51 19.99
CA GLU A 297 7.34 -49.31 21.04
C GLU A 297 8.70 -49.07 20.39
N MET A 298 9.27 -47.89 20.63
CA MET A 298 10.61 -47.59 20.16
C MET A 298 11.60 -48.40 20.99
N ASP A 299 12.33 -49.33 20.36
CA ASP A 299 13.44 -50.06 20.96
C ASP A 299 14.37 -49.09 21.70
N GLU A 300 14.36 -49.12 23.03
CA GLU A 300 15.22 -48.30 23.88
C GLU A 300 16.65 -48.84 23.81
N PHE A 301 17.45 -48.33 22.86
CA PHE A 301 18.90 -48.47 22.88
C PHE A 301 19.50 -47.43 23.84
N PRO A 302 20.03 -47.82 25.02
CA PRO A 302 20.57 -46.86 25.97
C PRO A 302 21.87 -46.26 25.42
N VAL A 303 21.90 -44.94 25.22
CA VAL A 303 23.12 -44.23 24.89
C VAL A 303 23.95 -44.09 26.16
N GLU A 304 25.17 -44.62 26.17
CA GLU A 304 26.05 -44.59 27.34
C GLU A 304 26.28 -43.15 27.85
N GLY A 305 25.69 -42.82 29.00
CA GLY A 305 25.90 -41.55 29.71
C GLY A 305 24.65 -40.72 30.02
N GLU A 306 23.45 -41.11 29.58
CA GLU A 306 22.22 -40.41 29.96
C GLU A 306 21.68 -40.88 31.33
N THR A 307 21.18 -39.95 32.14
CA THR A 307 20.55 -40.24 33.45
C THR A 307 19.06 -40.54 33.30
N ALA A 308 18.48 -41.29 34.25
CA ALA A 308 17.05 -41.59 34.25
C ALA A 308 16.16 -40.34 34.15
N GLU A 309 16.55 -39.26 34.85
CA GLU A 309 15.87 -37.96 34.81
C GLU A 309 15.81 -37.36 33.39
N LEU A 310 16.85 -37.54 32.58
CA LEU A 310 16.88 -37.09 31.18
C LEU A 310 15.99 -37.95 30.27
N MET A 311 15.86 -39.25 30.56
CA MET A 311 14.96 -40.13 29.81
C MET A 311 13.49 -39.83 30.14
N ASP A 312 13.16 -39.66 31.42
CA ASP A 312 11.82 -39.21 31.87
C ASP A 312 11.44 -37.84 31.31
N ALA A 313 12.39 -36.90 31.23
CA ALA A 313 12.18 -35.58 30.63
C ALA A 313 11.87 -35.69 29.12
N LYS A 314 12.66 -36.47 28.37
CA LYS A 314 12.41 -36.74 26.94
C LYS A 314 11.06 -37.42 26.71
N LYS A 315 10.69 -38.38 27.56
CA LYS A 315 9.41 -39.09 27.47
C LYS A 315 8.23 -38.13 27.65
N LYS A 316 8.27 -37.29 28.68
CA LYS A 316 7.25 -36.24 28.91
C LYS A 316 7.19 -35.20 27.78
N GLU A 317 8.34 -34.83 27.19
CA GLU A 317 8.38 -33.94 26.03
C GLU A 317 7.74 -34.59 24.79
N GLN A 318 8.00 -35.87 24.54
CA GLN A 318 7.40 -36.64 23.44
C GLN A 318 5.89 -36.86 23.63
N GLU A 319 5.44 -37.18 24.84
CA GLU A 319 4.01 -37.29 25.19
C GLU A 319 3.27 -35.94 24.98
N ALA A 320 3.89 -34.83 25.41
CA ALA A 320 3.36 -33.49 25.15
C ALA A 320 3.37 -33.12 23.66
N LEU A 321 4.35 -33.61 22.88
CA LEU A 321 4.43 -33.42 21.43
C LEU A 321 3.32 -34.18 20.70
N GLU A 322 3.02 -35.43 21.08
CA GLU A 322 1.90 -36.20 20.53
C GLU A 322 0.55 -35.58 20.90
N LYS A 323 0.38 -35.12 22.14
CA LYS A 323 -0.81 -34.36 22.55
C LYS A 323 -0.99 -33.09 21.69
N HIS A 324 0.11 -32.37 21.38
CA HIS A 324 0.06 -31.20 20.50
C HIS A 324 -0.31 -31.56 19.05
N LYS A 325 0.24 -32.65 18.48
CA LYS A 325 -0.12 -33.16 17.14
C LYS A 325 -1.60 -33.56 17.00
N LYS A 326 -2.28 -33.88 18.11
CA LYS A 326 -3.67 -34.35 18.15
C LYS A 326 -4.65 -33.28 18.67
N LEU A 327 -4.22 -32.02 18.80
CA LEU A 327 -4.96 -30.92 19.45
C LEU A 327 -6.40 -30.71 18.95
N PHE A 328 -6.68 -30.93 17.66
CA PHE A 328 -8.01 -30.77 17.06
C PHE A 328 -8.62 -32.10 16.58
N GLU A 329 -8.07 -33.24 16.98
CA GLU A 329 -8.57 -34.56 16.60
C GLU A 329 -10.01 -34.77 17.10
N GLY A 330 -10.89 -35.26 16.23
CA GLY A 330 -12.33 -35.38 16.50
C GLY A 330 -13.15 -34.09 16.33
N LEU A 331 -12.54 -32.91 16.18
CA LEU A 331 -13.27 -31.65 15.98
C LEU A 331 -13.64 -31.40 14.50
N ARG A 332 -14.85 -30.87 14.28
CA ARG A 332 -15.40 -30.49 12.97
C ARG A 332 -15.60 -28.98 12.90
N PHE A 333 -14.86 -28.34 12.00
CA PHE A 333 -14.82 -26.89 11.77
C PHE A 333 -15.50 -26.50 10.46
N PHE A 334 -16.56 -25.69 10.55
CA PHE A 334 -17.15 -25.02 9.40
C PHE A 334 -16.61 -23.58 9.27
N LEU A 335 -16.11 -23.22 8.09
CA LEU A 335 -15.55 -21.89 7.80
C LEU A 335 -16.55 -21.04 6.99
N ASN A 336 -16.91 -19.86 7.51
CA ASN A 336 -17.82 -18.94 6.82
C ASN A 336 -17.11 -18.09 5.75
N ARG A 337 -17.89 -17.52 4.82
CA ARG A 337 -17.42 -16.90 3.57
C ARG A 337 -16.41 -15.76 3.73
N GLU A 338 -16.51 -14.94 4.77
CA GLU A 338 -15.59 -13.82 5.02
C GLU A 338 -14.20 -14.25 5.52
N VAL A 339 -14.05 -15.48 6.00
CA VAL A 339 -12.87 -15.96 6.71
C VAL A 339 -11.80 -16.47 5.73
N PRO A 340 -10.50 -16.18 5.91
CA PRO A 340 -9.45 -16.68 5.03
C PRO A 340 -9.30 -18.20 5.11
N ARG A 341 -9.92 -18.91 4.15
CA ARG A 341 -9.99 -20.38 4.06
C ARG A 341 -8.62 -21.05 4.11
N GLU A 342 -7.71 -20.68 3.22
CA GLU A 342 -6.43 -21.39 2.99
C GLU A 342 -5.56 -21.53 4.26
N PRO A 343 -5.27 -20.47 5.04
CA PRO A 343 -4.49 -20.61 6.27
C PRO A 343 -5.22 -21.39 7.37
N LEU A 344 -6.53 -21.25 7.53
CA LEU A 344 -7.27 -22.02 8.53
C LEU A 344 -7.37 -23.50 8.17
N ALA A 345 -7.69 -23.82 6.91
CA ALA A 345 -7.71 -25.20 6.43
C ALA A 345 -6.34 -25.86 6.62
N PHE A 346 -5.25 -25.16 6.28
CA PHE A 346 -3.89 -25.63 6.54
C PHE A 346 -3.64 -25.92 8.03
N VAL A 347 -3.92 -24.96 8.92
CA VAL A 347 -3.64 -25.11 10.36
C VAL A 347 -4.52 -26.19 11.01
N ILE A 348 -5.85 -26.18 10.77
CA ILE A 348 -6.80 -27.13 11.35
C ILE A 348 -6.43 -28.58 10.95
N ARG A 349 -6.07 -28.80 9.68
CA ARG A 349 -5.69 -30.13 9.17
C ARG A 349 -4.34 -30.61 9.71
N CYS A 350 -3.38 -29.72 9.97
CA CYS A 350 -2.10 -30.08 10.60
C CYS A 350 -2.24 -30.71 11.99
N PHE A 351 -3.32 -30.40 12.73
CA PHE A 351 -3.55 -30.87 14.10
C PHE A 351 -4.70 -31.88 14.23
N GLY A 352 -5.03 -32.59 13.14
CA GLY A 352 -6.00 -33.69 13.12
C GLY A 352 -7.47 -33.29 12.89
N GLY A 353 -7.79 -31.99 12.85
CA GLY A 353 -9.16 -31.53 12.66
C GLY A 353 -9.73 -31.81 11.27
N GLN A 354 -11.07 -31.87 11.18
CA GLN A 354 -11.82 -31.94 9.92
C GLN A 354 -12.40 -30.57 9.60
N VAL A 355 -12.19 -30.06 8.38
CA VAL A 355 -12.60 -28.70 7.96
C VAL A 355 -13.54 -28.74 6.75
N SER A 356 -14.48 -27.81 6.69
CA SER A 356 -15.34 -27.59 5.51
C SER A 356 -15.81 -26.14 5.37
N TRP A 357 -16.49 -25.87 4.26
CA TRP A 357 -17.04 -24.57 3.87
C TRP A 357 -18.22 -24.78 2.89
N ASP A 358 -18.98 -23.72 2.62
CA ASP A 358 -20.09 -23.76 1.65
C ASP A 358 -19.61 -24.21 0.25
N LYS A 359 -20.28 -25.24 -0.29
CA LYS A 359 -20.04 -25.83 -1.62
C LYS A 359 -20.08 -24.79 -2.76
N SER A 360 -20.78 -23.67 -2.57
CA SER A 360 -20.82 -22.55 -3.53
C SER A 360 -19.49 -21.78 -3.67
N LEU A 361 -18.56 -21.91 -2.72
CA LEU A 361 -17.38 -21.04 -2.64
C LEU A 361 -16.15 -21.59 -3.39
N CYS A 362 -15.86 -22.88 -3.23
CA CYS A 362 -14.70 -23.51 -3.86
C CYS A 362 -14.80 -25.04 -3.79
N ILE A 363 -14.20 -25.72 -4.78
CA ILE A 363 -14.05 -27.18 -4.85
C ILE A 363 -13.36 -27.70 -3.58
N GLY A 364 -13.77 -28.89 -3.10
CA GLY A 364 -13.18 -29.58 -1.94
C GLY A 364 -13.96 -29.47 -0.63
N ALA A 365 -15.19 -28.94 -0.65
CA ALA A 365 -16.09 -28.97 0.50
C ALA A 365 -16.58 -30.41 0.79
N THR A 366 -16.41 -30.85 2.03
CA THR A 366 -16.67 -32.22 2.53
C THR A 366 -18.02 -32.41 3.20
N TYR A 367 -18.55 -31.39 3.90
CA TYR A 367 -19.85 -31.42 4.57
C TYR A 367 -20.52 -30.03 4.55
N ASP A 368 -21.84 -29.99 4.69
CA ASP A 368 -22.64 -28.77 4.54
C ASP A 368 -22.95 -28.08 5.89
N ALA A 369 -23.28 -26.79 5.85
CA ALA A 369 -23.59 -25.96 7.03
C ALA A 369 -24.74 -26.51 7.90
N THR A 370 -25.60 -27.37 7.35
CA THR A 370 -26.71 -28.01 8.07
C THR A 370 -26.32 -29.25 8.87
N ASP A 371 -25.10 -29.78 8.71
CA ASP A 371 -24.66 -31.04 9.34
C ASP A 371 -24.63 -30.94 10.88
N PRO A 372 -25.40 -31.76 11.64
CA PRO A 372 -25.44 -31.68 13.10
C PRO A 372 -24.11 -32.02 13.79
N SER A 373 -23.15 -32.65 13.09
CA SER A 373 -21.84 -33.02 13.64
C SER A 373 -20.82 -31.87 13.70
N ILE A 374 -21.14 -30.69 13.16
CA ILE A 374 -20.26 -29.51 13.22
C ILE A 374 -20.17 -29.01 14.66
N THR A 375 -18.99 -29.10 15.27
CA THR A 375 -18.76 -28.64 16.65
C THR A 375 -18.36 -27.16 16.72
N HIS A 376 -17.57 -26.68 15.77
CA HIS A 376 -17.01 -25.33 15.74
C HIS A 376 -17.37 -24.63 14.42
N HIS A 377 -17.82 -23.38 14.49
CA HIS A 377 -18.19 -22.55 13.34
C HIS A 377 -17.40 -21.24 13.40
N ILE A 378 -16.47 -21.05 12.47
CA ILE A 378 -15.59 -19.87 12.43
C ILE A 378 -16.25 -18.76 11.62
N ILE A 379 -16.49 -17.61 12.26
CA ILE A 379 -17.19 -16.43 11.72
C ILE A 379 -16.40 -15.17 12.08
N ASP A 380 -16.29 -14.21 11.16
CA ASP A 380 -15.70 -12.89 11.44
C ASP A 380 -16.70 -11.76 11.14
N ARG A 381 -17.80 -11.76 11.92
CA ARG A 381 -18.92 -10.81 11.81
C ARG A 381 -19.34 -10.35 13.21
N PRO A 382 -19.74 -9.09 13.38
CA PRO A 382 -20.14 -8.55 14.69
C PRO A 382 -21.50 -9.07 15.20
N ARG A 383 -22.25 -9.81 14.38
CA ARG A 383 -23.52 -10.49 14.73
C ARG A 383 -23.70 -11.76 13.90
N VAL A 384 -24.43 -12.73 14.45
CA VAL A 384 -24.76 -14.01 13.81
C VAL A 384 -26.29 -14.16 13.80
N ASP A 385 -26.91 -14.06 12.62
CA ASP A 385 -28.38 -13.99 12.50
C ASP A 385 -29.11 -15.31 12.80
N LYS A 386 -28.40 -16.44 12.72
CA LYS A 386 -28.92 -17.79 13.01
C LYS A 386 -27.86 -18.62 13.73
N GLN A 387 -28.07 -18.87 15.02
CA GLN A 387 -27.25 -19.77 15.82
C GLN A 387 -27.93 -21.14 15.94
N VAL A 388 -27.15 -22.21 15.76
CA VAL A 388 -27.57 -23.59 15.98
C VAL A 388 -27.09 -24.04 17.36
N VAL A 389 -28.01 -24.50 18.21
CA VAL A 389 -27.69 -24.98 19.56
C VAL A 389 -26.74 -26.19 19.47
N GLY A 390 -25.73 -26.23 20.35
CA GLY A 390 -24.69 -27.26 20.35
C GLY A 390 -23.46 -26.96 19.48
N ARG A 391 -23.40 -25.79 18.82
CA ARG A 391 -22.23 -25.34 18.05
C ARG A 391 -21.56 -24.13 18.69
N TYR A 392 -20.23 -24.15 18.78
CA TYR A 392 -19.46 -22.97 19.20
C TYR A 392 -19.21 -22.04 18.00
N TYR A 393 -19.68 -20.80 18.10
CA TYR A 393 -19.43 -19.75 17.11
C TYR A 393 -18.24 -18.91 17.57
N LEU A 394 -17.13 -18.95 16.83
CA LEU A 394 -15.84 -18.37 17.25
C LEU A 394 -15.22 -17.49 16.17
N GLN A 395 -14.42 -16.50 16.60
CA GLN A 395 -13.58 -15.73 15.68
C GLN A 395 -12.29 -16.49 15.30
N PRO A 396 -11.69 -16.20 14.12
CA PRO A 396 -10.55 -16.95 13.59
C PRO A 396 -9.31 -17.04 14.50
N GLN A 397 -9.15 -16.07 15.41
CA GLN A 397 -7.95 -15.97 16.26
C GLN A 397 -7.78 -17.17 17.20
N TRP A 398 -8.88 -17.74 17.72
CA TRP A 398 -8.87 -18.87 18.66
C TRP A 398 -8.08 -20.07 18.15
N VAL A 399 -8.15 -20.34 16.84
CA VAL A 399 -7.45 -21.46 16.18
C VAL A 399 -5.93 -21.25 16.23
N PHE A 400 -5.46 -20.02 16.02
CA PHE A 400 -4.03 -19.69 16.01
C PHE A 400 -3.46 -19.59 17.42
N ASP A 401 -4.22 -19.02 18.36
CA ASP A 401 -3.80 -18.86 19.75
C ASP A 401 -3.75 -20.22 20.47
N SER A 402 -4.76 -21.09 20.28
CA SER A 402 -4.76 -22.46 20.86
C SER A 402 -3.56 -23.30 20.37
N VAL A 403 -3.22 -23.18 19.08
CA VAL A 403 -2.05 -23.85 18.50
C VAL A 403 -0.74 -23.39 19.14
N ASN A 404 -0.60 -22.08 19.42
CA ASN A 404 0.59 -21.52 20.07
C ASN A 404 0.65 -21.82 21.58
N ALA A 405 -0.51 -21.84 22.24
CA ALA A 405 -0.65 -22.23 23.64
C ALA A 405 -0.50 -23.75 23.87
N LYS A 406 -0.47 -24.55 22.80
CA LYS A 406 -0.46 -26.03 22.79
C LYS A 406 -1.69 -26.68 23.46
N LEU A 407 -2.74 -25.92 23.69
CA LEU A 407 -3.97 -26.34 24.38
C LEU A 407 -5.18 -25.62 23.79
N CYS A 408 -6.34 -26.26 23.78
CA CYS A 408 -7.59 -25.63 23.33
C CYS A 408 -8.01 -24.58 24.36
N LEU A 409 -7.90 -23.31 24.00
CA LEU A 409 -8.19 -22.20 24.91
C LEU A 409 -9.69 -22.11 25.24
N PRO A 410 -10.06 -21.50 26.38
CA PRO A 410 -11.45 -21.14 26.66
C PRO A 410 -12.11 -20.43 25.47
N VAL A 411 -13.31 -20.87 25.12
CA VAL A 411 -14.05 -20.35 23.95
C VAL A 411 -14.68 -18.98 24.19
N ALA A 412 -14.84 -18.57 25.45
CA ALA A 412 -15.61 -17.40 25.86
C ALA A 412 -15.05 -16.09 25.27
N ASP A 413 -13.74 -15.84 25.39
CA ASP A 413 -13.08 -14.61 24.95
C ASP A 413 -13.07 -14.41 23.43
N TYR A 414 -13.44 -15.45 22.69
CA TYR A 414 -13.37 -15.52 21.23
C TYR A 414 -14.75 -15.54 20.55
N PHE A 415 -15.83 -15.31 21.30
CA PHE A 415 -17.17 -15.22 20.73
C PHE A 415 -17.35 -13.95 19.85
N PRO A 416 -18.00 -14.04 18.67
CA PRO A 416 -18.18 -12.93 17.74
C PRO A 416 -18.78 -11.67 18.37
N GLY A 417 -18.03 -10.57 18.31
CA GLY A 417 -18.45 -9.25 18.80
C GLY A 417 -17.88 -8.87 20.18
N LEU A 418 -17.12 -9.75 20.83
CA LEU A 418 -16.28 -9.40 21.97
C LEU A 418 -14.96 -8.73 21.53
N LEU A 419 -14.18 -8.26 22.50
CA LEU A 419 -12.84 -7.73 22.26
C LEU A 419 -11.81 -8.85 22.47
N LEU A 420 -11.21 -9.31 21.38
CA LEU A 420 -10.26 -10.42 21.38
C LEU A 420 -9.00 -10.12 22.22
N PRO A 421 -8.40 -11.14 22.86
CA PRO A 421 -7.14 -10.99 23.57
C PRO A 421 -5.98 -10.66 22.61
N PRO A 422 -4.85 -10.09 23.09
CA PRO A 422 -3.72 -9.75 22.23
C PRO A 422 -3.06 -11.00 21.61
N HIS A 423 -3.00 -11.08 20.27
CA HIS A 423 -2.28 -12.16 19.56
C HIS A 423 -0.76 -12.08 19.79
N LEU A 424 -0.26 -12.86 20.75
CA LEU A 424 1.16 -12.86 21.15
C LEU A 424 2.04 -13.63 20.16
N SER A 425 3.31 -13.22 20.03
CA SER A 425 4.25 -13.86 19.09
C SER A 425 5.00 -15.03 19.74
N PRO A 426 4.81 -16.29 19.26
CA PRO A 426 5.45 -17.48 19.83
C PRO A 426 6.95 -17.60 19.46
N PHE A 427 7.48 -16.63 18.71
CA PHE A 427 8.87 -16.55 18.26
C PHE A 427 9.79 -15.79 19.23
N VAL A 428 9.24 -15.10 20.23
CA VAL A 428 10.02 -14.42 21.26
C VAL A 428 10.28 -15.38 22.42
N THR A 429 11.56 -15.69 22.67
CA THR A 429 12.02 -16.30 23.91
C THR A 429 12.52 -15.22 24.85
N GLU A 430 11.82 -15.02 25.98
CA GLU A 430 12.32 -14.12 27.03
C GLU A 430 13.55 -14.71 27.72
N LYS A 431 14.23 -13.84 28.47
CA LYS A 431 15.38 -14.16 29.32
C LYS A 431 15.20 -13.42 30.63
N GLU A 432 15.90 -13.84 31.67
CA GLU A 432 15.93 -13.16 32.97
C GLU A 432 16.20 -11.64 32.78
N GLY A 433 15.25 -10.82 33.23
CA GLY A 433 15.29 -9.36 33.10
C GLY A 433 14.77 -8.78 31.77
N ASP A 434 14.14 -9.56 30.90
CA ASP A 434 13.30 -9.05 29.80
C ASP A 434 11.82 -8.98 30.24
N TYR A 435 11.09 -7.92 29.83
CA TYR A 435 9.70 -7.68 30.26
C TYR A 435 8.71 -8.71 29.68
N VAL A 436 7.90 -9.34 30.53
CA VAL A 436 6.85 -10.31 30.18
C VAL A 436 5.46 -9.67 30.29
N PRO A 437 4.59 -9.72 29.26
CA PRO A 437 3.21 -9.23 29.36
C PRO A 437 2.33 -10.08 30.29
N PRO A 438 1.39 -9.49 31.06
CA PRO A 438 0.52 -10.23 31.98
C PRO A 438 -0.38 -11.25 31.27
N GLU A 439 -0.80 -10.97 30.02
CA GLU A 439 -1.55 -11.94 29.22
C GLU A 439 -0.75 -13.21 28.92
N LYS A 440 0.58 -13.10 28.90
CA LYS A 440 1.48 -14.26 28.77
C LYS A 440 1.63 -15.01 30.09
N LEU A 441 1.62 -14.31 31.22
CA LEU A 441 1.63 -14.92 32.55
C LEU A 441 0.36 -15.76 32.78
N LYS A 442 -0.84 -15.22 32.47
CA LYS A 442 -2.09 -16.01 32.51
C LYS A 442 -2.05 -17.24 31.60
N LEU A 443 -1.46 -17.16 30.40
CA LEU A 443 -1.24 -18.33 29.54
C LEU A 443 -0.23 -19.36 30.11
N LEU A 444 0.78 -18.91 30.86
CA LEU A 444 1.74 -19.79 31.55
C LEU A 444 1.15 -20.41 32.83
N ALA A 445 0.18 -19.77 33.47
CA ALA A 445 -0.62 -20.33 34.56
C ALA A 445 -1.58 -21.42 34.05
N LEU A 446 -2.33 -21.12 32.97
CA LEU A 446 -3.17 -22.10 32.26
C LEU A 446 -2.38 -23.31 31.74
N GLN A 447 -1.11 -23.15 31.38
CA GLN A 447 -0.21 -24.27 31.02
C GLN A 447 0.26 -25.11 32.22
N ARG A 448 0.27 -24.54 33.43
CA ARG A 448 0.55 -25.26 34.69
C ARG A 448 -0.69 -25.92 35.30
N GLY A 449 -1.88 -25.47 34.92
CA GLY A 449 -3.17 -25.95 35.45
C GLY A 449 -3.71 -25.11 36.61
N GLU A 450 -3.20 -23.89 36.77
CA GLU A 450 -3.66 -22.90 37.74
C GLU A 450 -4.88 -22.13 37.16
N ASN A 451 -5.88 -21.79 37.99
CA ASN A 451 -7.08 -21.04 37.59
C ASN A 451 -6.81 -19.53 37.67
N PRO A 452 -6.65 -18.81 36.54
CA PRO A 452 -6.17 -17.43 36.57
C PRO A 452 -7.28 -16.40 36.86
N ASP A 453 -8.51 -16.83 37.14
CA ASP A 453 -9.64 -15.94 37.42
C ASP A 453 -9.75 -15.67 38.93
N GLU A 454 -9.55 -16.69 39.77
CA GLU A 454 -9.59 -16.62 41.24
C GLU A 454 -8.49 -15.67 41.78
N GLU A 455 -7.24 -15.83 41.31
CA GLU A 455 -6.12 -14.92 41.67
C GLU A 455 -6.38 -13.45 41.27
N SER A 456 -7.17 -13.20 40.22
CA SER A 456 -7.39 -11.83 39.72
C SER A 456 -8.58 -11.08 40.30
N GLU A 457 -9.41 -11.72 41.13
CA GLU A 457 -10.33 -10.98 42.01
C GLU A 457 -9.60 -10.57 43.31
N GLU A 458 -8.61 -11.35 43.78
CA GLU A 458 -7.74 -10.96 44.90
C GLU A 458 -6.74 -9.85 44.50
N GLU A 459 -6.07 -9.93 43.32
CA GLU A 459 -5.20 -8.85 42.82
C GLU A 459 -5.94 -7.52 42.52
N GLU A 460 -7.22 -7.53 42.08
CA GLU A 460 -7.98 -6.27 41.87
C GLU A 460 -8.47 -5.63 43.20
N GLU A 461 -8.48 -6.34 44.34
CA GLU A 461 -8.72 -5.75 45.66
C GLU A 461 -7.43 -5.23 46.32
N GLU A 462 -6.29 -5.95 46.24
CA GLU A 462 -4.99 -5.44 46.76
C GLU A 462 -4.51 -4.18 46.01
N GLU A 463 -4.73 -4.06 44.68
CA GLU A 463 -4.42 -2.84 43.93
C GLU A 463 -5.25 -1.59 44.31
N GLU A 464 -6.38 -1.71 45.03
CA GLU A 464 -7.13 -0.53 45.52
C GLU A 464 -6.74 -0.07 46.94
N GLU A 465 -5.96 -0.85 47.72
CA GLU A 465 -5.40 -0.39 49.01
C GLU A 465 -3.99 0.23 48.90
N GLU A 466 -3.17 -0.11 47.88
CA GLU A 466 -1.83 0.48 47.71
C GLU A 466 -1.81 1.95 47.22
N GLU A 467 -2.92 2.52 46.69
CA GLU A 467 -2.92 3.88 46.11
C GLU A 467 -2.71 5.03 47.16
N GLU A 468 -2.67 4.76 48.47
CA GLU A 468 -2.19 5.73 49.50
C GLU A 468 -0.79 5.40 50.09
N GLY A 469 -0.08 4.38 49.58
CA GLY A 469 1.19 3.88 50.13
C GLY A 469 2.46 4.13 49.32
N ASP A 470 2.38 4.68 48.10
CA ASP A 470 3.48 4.67 47.12
C ASP A 470 4.59 5.71 47.36
N ASN A 471 5.46 5.47 48.35
CA ASN A 471 6.60 6.34 48.68
C ASN A 471 7.97 5.77 48.24
N ASP A 472 8.00 4.57 47.66
CA ASP A 472 9.26 3.86 47.32
C ASP A 472 9.74 4.08 45.88
N LYS A 473 8.89 4.65 45.00
CA LYS A 473 9.25 4.89 43.58
C LYS A 473 10.14 6.12 43.35
N GLU A 474 10.34 6.98 44.34
CA GLU A 474 11.32 8.08 44.24
C GLU A 474 12.77 7.59 44.38
N GLU A 475 13.03 6.47 45.07
CA GLU A 475 14.41 6.02 45.33
C GLU A 475 15.13 5.46 44.07
N GLU A 476 14.45 4.74 43.16
CA GLU A 476 15.08 4.24 41.91
C GLU A 476 15.41 5.36 40.92
N GLU A 477 14.63 6.46 40.87
CA GLU A 477 14.97 7.61 40.01
C GLU A 477 16.14 8.43 40.59
N GLU A 478 16.25 8.55 41.92
CA GLU A 478 17.44 9.15 42.56
C GLU A 478 18.72 8.32 42.35
N GLU A 479 18.66 6.98 42.29
CA GLU A 479 19.84 6.14 41.97
C GLU A 479 20.36 6.41 40.54
N ASP A 480 19.51 6.38 39.51
CA ASP A 480 19.97 6.59 38.12
C ASP A 480 20.39 8.06 37.89
N GLU A 481 19.83 9.07 38.59
CA GLU A 481 20.34 10.46 38.59
C GLU A 481 21.69 10.59 39.29
N SER A 482 21.84 10.03 40.51
CA SER A 482 23.06 10.16 41.31
C SER A 482 24.27 9.44 40.68
N GLU A 483 24.08 8.31 40.00
CA GLU A 483 25.13 7.69 39.18
C GLU A 483 25.59 8.57 38.01
N LYS A 484 24.68 9.32 37.37
CA LYS A 484 25.05 10.26 36.27
C LYS A 484 25.85 11.44 36.82
N GLU A 485 25.49 11.94 37.99
CA GLU A 485 26.29 12.91 38.74
C GLU A 485 27.68 12.35 39.09
N GLU A 486 27.77 11.12 39.59
CA GLU A 486 29.04 10.42 39.88
C GLU A 486 29.92 10.27 38.63
N GLU A 487 29.43 9.77 37.49
CA GLU A 487 30.26 9.66 36.28
C GLU A 487 30.70 11.04 35.74
N MET A 488 29.89 12.10 35.88
CA MET A 488 30.30 13.47 35.54
C MET A 488 31.34 14.05 36.50
N LYS A 489 31.22 13.77 37.81
CA LYS A 489 32.23 14.15 38.82
C LYS A 489 33.54 13.39 38.59
N LEU A 490 33.48 12.12 38.23
CA LEU A 490 34.66 11.30 37.89
C LEU A 490 35.37 11.80 36.64
N GLN A 491 34.63 12.16 35.58
CA GLN A 491 35.22 12.74 34.36
C GLN A 491 35.89 14.09 34.64
N LYS A 492 35.24 14.97 35.43
CA LYS A 492 35.86 16.23 35.87
C LYS A 492 37.13 15.99 36.70
N MET A 493 37.16 14.98 37.57
CA MET A 493 38.37 14.60 38.30
C MET A 493 39.49 14.03 37.41
N GLU A 494 39.17 13.24 36.37
CA GLU A 494 40.17 12.78 35.39
C GLU A 494 40.72 13.95 34.55
N GLU A 495 39.87 14.91 34.16
CA GLU A 495 40.30 16.13 33.46
C GLU A 495 41.13 17.07 34.35
N GLN A 496 40.77 17.25 35.63
CA GLN A 496 41.57 18.02 36.59
C GLN A 496 42.94 17.38 36.82
N LYS A 497 43.02 16.06 37.04
CA LYS A 497 44.32 15.36 37.18
C LYS A 497 45.19 15.46 35.93
N MET A 498 44.58 15.44 34.74
CA MET A 498 45.27 15.69 33.47
C MET A 498 45.72 17.16 33.27
N GLY A 499 45.16 18.11 34.02
CA GLY A 499 45.61 19.49 34.11
C GLY A 499 46.72 19.70 35.15
N GLU A 500 46.56 19.14 36.34
CA GLU A 500 47.49 19.25 37.47
C GLU A 500 48.85 18.60 37.13
N GLN A 501 48.86 17.45 36.45
CA GLN A 501 50.08 16.81 35.93
C GLN A 501 50.84 17.63 34.88
N LYS A 502 50.32 18.77 34.42
CA LYS A 502 51.07 19.74 33.57
C LYS A 502 51.65 20.92 34.35
N THR A 503 51.45 20.97 35.67
CA THR A 503 51.88 22.09 36.52
C THR A 503 52.91 21.66 37.58
N GLU A 504 52.97 20.37 37.96
CA GLU A 504 53.89 19.88 39.00
C GLU A 504 55.37 19.69 38.59
N GLU A 505 55.75 19.88 37.32
CA GLU A 505 57.18 19.95 36.94
C GLU A 505 57.84 21.31 37.26
N GLN A 506 57.14 22.26 37.89
CA GLN A 506 57.74 23.52 38.34
C GLN A 506 57.43 23.88 39.80
N LYS A 507 58.52 23.97 40.58
CA LYS A 507 58.66 24.52 41.96
C LYS A 507 58.31 23.58 43.12
N THR A 508 59.38 23.00 43.66
CA THR A 508 59.49 22.45 45.01
C THR A 508 59.30 23.51 46.12
N GLN A 509 59.03 23.02 47.34
CA GLN A 509 59.13 23.69 48.66
C GLN A 509 58.14 24.83 49.00
N SER A 510 57.19 24.54 49.91
CA SER A 510 57.28 25.03 51.30
C SER A 510 56.22 24.39 52.22
N ASN A 511 56.48 24.34 53.53
CA ASN A 511 55.54 23.84 54.54
C ASN A 511 54.41 24.83 54.84
N LYS A 512 53.20 24.33 55.10
CA LYS A 512 52.27 24.93 56.08
C LYS A 512 51.16 23.96 56.52
N VAL A 513 50.96 23.86 57.84
CA VAL A 513 49.84 23.17 58.49
C VAL A 513 48.73 24.18 58.77
N LEU A 514 47.47 23.82 58.49
CA LEU A 514 46.25 24.50 58.98
C LEU A 514 45.12 23.44 59.16
N PRO A 515 44.00 23.74 59.87
CA PRO A 515 43.52 22.82 60.90
C PRO A 515 42.30 21.96 60.53
N VAL A 516 42.20 20.80 61.20
CA VAL A 516 40.97 20.01 61.29
C VAL A 516 39.97 20.73 62.20
N LYS A 517 38.72 20.90 61.75
CA LYS A 517 37.61 21.42 62.56
C LYS A 517 36.47 20.41 62.55
N VAL A 518 36.38 19.60 63.61
CA VAL A 518 35.33 18.58 63.76
C VAL A 518 34.00 19.27 64.05
N THR A 519 32.97 18.92 63.28
CA THR A 519 31.58 19.26 63.56
C THR A 519 30.90 18.04 64.20
N ALA A 520 30.04 18.27 65.20
CA ALA A 520 29.29 17.17 65.81
C ALA A 520 28.26 16.61 64.82
N GLY A 521 28.30 15.29 64.60
CA GLY A 521 27.36 14.61 63.71
C GLY A 521 25.94 14.56 64.28
N LYS A 522 24.93 14.66 63.41
CA LYS A 522 23.60 14.14 63.73
C LYS A 522 23.66 12.61 63.72
N VAL A 523 22.99 11.97 64.67
CA VAL A 523 22.69 10.54 64.58
C VAL A 523 21.73 10.35 63.41
N ARG A 524 22.16 9.57 62.40
CA ARG A 524 21.29 9.02 61.37
C ARG A 524 20.90 7.62 61.83
N VAL A 525 19.63 7.25 61.69
CA VAL A 525 19.24 5.84 61.79
C VAL A 525 19.59 5.22 60.44
N GLU A 526 20.37 4.15 60.46
CA GLU A 526 20.90 3.50 59.25
C GLU A 526 20.21 2.15 59.06
N ASP A 527 19.46 2.01 57.98
CA ASP A 527 18.83 0.75 57.61
C ASP A 527 19.88 -0.28 57.20
N LYS A 528 19.85 -1.44 57.87
CA LYS A 528 20.85 -2.50 57.66
C LYS A 528 20.95 -2.94 56.19
N GLN A 529 19.83 -3.04 55.50
CA GLN A 529 19.79 -3.42 54.09
C GLN A 529 20.55 -2.41 53.21
N ARG A 530 20.37 -1.11 53.48
CA ARG A 530 21.05 -0.03 52.76
C ARG A 530 22.55 -0.04 53.04
N LEU A 531 22.95 -0.29 54.28
CA LEU A 531 24.35 -0.41 54.70
C LEU A 531 25.04 -1.67 54.14
N GLU A 532 24.32 -2.79 54.01
CA GLU A 532 24.79 -4.00 53.32
C GLU A 532 24.89 -3.80 51.79
N GLN A 533 23.96 -3.06 51.17
CA GLN A 533 24.05 -2.64 49.77
C GLN A 533 25.26 -1.74 49.52
N GLU A 534 25.49 -0.72 50.37
CA GLU A 534 26.65 0.18 50.29
C GLU A 534 27.97 -0.61 50.35
N GLN A 535 28.12 -1.51 51.33
CA GLN A 535 29.30 -2.38 51.44
C GLN A 535 29.52 -3.23 50.18
N GLN A 536 28.48 -3.90 49.68
CA GLN A 536 28.60 -4.67 48.44
C GLN A 536 28.93 -3.78 47.23
N CYS A 537 28.44 -2.53 47.19
CA CYS A 537 28.75 -1.58 46.13
C CYS A 537 30.21 -1.10 46.21
N GLU A 538 30.76 -0.89 47.40
CA GLU A 538 32.19 -0.64 47.59
C GLU A 538 33.05 -1.84 47.16
N GLU A 539 32.69 -3.08 47.53
CA GLU A 539 33.39 -4.29 47.06
C GLU A 539 33.38 -4.40 45.53
N LYS A 540 32.21 -4.19 44.90
CA LYS A 540 32.06 -4.15 43.43
C LYS A 540 32.94 -3.04 42.82
N ARG A 541 33.00 -1.85 43.43
CA ARG A 541 33.84 -0.71 43.01
C ARG A 541 35.33 -1.05 43.08
N LEU A 542 35.78 -1.64 44.18
CA LEU A 542 37.16 -2.08 44.40
C LEU A 542 37.57 -3.17 43.40
N ALA A 543 36.73 -4.19 43.18
CA ALA A 543 36.96 -5.21 42.17
C ALA A 543 37.12 -4.61 40.76
N ILE A 544 36.25 -3.66 40.39
CA ILE A 544 36.34 -2.92 39.12
C ILE A 544 37.62 -2.06 39.04
N MET A 545 38.20 -1.61 40.15
CA MET A 545 39.51 -0.94 40.15
C MET A 545 40.67 -1.91 39.88
N MET A 546 40.61 -3.15 40.35
CA MET A 546 41.67 -4.15 40.17
C MET A 546 41.69 -4.85 38.80
N MET A 547 40.64 -4.73 37.97
CA MET A 547 40.60 -5.31 36.61
C MET A 547 41.64 -4.69 35.65
N LYS A 548 42.28 -5.50 34.80
CA LYS A 548 43.24 -4.97 33.81
C LYS A 548 42.53 -4.11 32.77
N LYS A 549 43.23 -3.09 32.22
CA LYS A 549 42.63 -2.04 31.35
C LYS A 549 41.82 -2.56 30.14
N ARG A 550 42.16 -3.73 29.56
CA ARG A 550 41.35 -4.40 28.51
C ARG A 550 40.09 -5.07 29.06
N GLU A 551 40.20 -5.75 30.19
CA GLU A 551 39.11 -6.46 30.87
C GLU A 551 38.09 -5.45 31.41
N LYS A 552 38.55 -4.35 32.01
CA LYS A 552 37.72 -3.21 32.46
C LYS A 552 36.94 -2.54 31.32
N TYR A 553 37.53 -2.40 30.13
CA TYR A 553 36.83 -1.90 28.95
C TYR A 553 35.77 -2.88 28.43
N LEU A 554 36.08 -4.19 28.42
CA LEU A 554 35.10 -5.23 28.08
C LEU A 554 33.93 -5.25 29.08
N TYR A 555 34.23 -5.18 30.38
CA TYR A 555 33.24 -5.11 31.45
C TYR A 555 32.34 -3.87 31.33
N LYS A 556 32.91 -2.66 31.17
CA LYS A 556 32.11 -1.45 30.92
C LYS A 556 31.21 -1.61 29.69
N LYS A 557 31.69 -2.25 28.61
CA LYS A 557 30.88 -2.51 27.41
C LYS A 557 29.75 -3.53 27.64
N ILE A 558 29.97 -4.56 28.46
CA ILE A 558 28.96 -5.54 28.86
C ILE A 558 27.90 -4.88 29.76
N MET A 559 28.34 -4.12 30.76
CA MET A 559 27.43 -3.42 31.69
C MET A 559 26.62 -2.32 31.00
N PHE A 560 27.19 -1.59 30.04
CA PHE A 560 26.43 -0.68 29.18
C PHE A 560 25.34 -1.43 28.38
N GLY A 561 25.65 -2.65 27.91
CA GLY A 561 24.66 -3.53 27.28
C GLY A 561 23.54 -3.98 28.24
N LYS A 562 23.89 -4.34 29.49
CA LYS A 562 22.92 -4.70 30.53
C LYS A 562 22.03 -3.52 30.94
N LYS A 563 22.61 -2.39 31.36
CA LYS A 563 21.86 -1.17 31.75
C LYS A 563 20.96 -0.66 30.62
N ARG A 564 21.40 -0.79 29.36
CA ARG A 564 20.55 -0.50 28.21
C ARG A 564 19.34 -1.44 28.10
N LYS A 565 19.50 -2.76 28.29
CA LYS A 565 18.37 -3.71 28.28
C LYS A 565 17.37 -3.38 29.40
N ILE A 566 17.86 -3.16 30.62
CA ILE A 566 17.03 -2.81 31.78
C ILE A 566 16.24 -1.52 31.49
N ARG A 567 16.90 -0.45 31.05
CA ARG A 567 16.21 0.80 30.66
C ARG A 567 15.26 0.64 29.45
N GLU A 568 15.47 -0.35 28.58
CA GLU A 568 14.51 -0.69 27.51
C GLU A 568 13.31 -1.51 28.05
N ALA A 569 13.48 -2.30 29.11
CA ALA A 569 12.44 -3.08 29.79
C ALA A 569 11.59 -2.23 30.76
N ASN A 570 12.20 -1.43 31.63
CA ASN A 570 11.48 -0.48 32.51
C ASN A 570 10.60 0.45 31.66
N LYS A 571 11.13 0.93 30.52
CA LYS A 571 10.38 1.73 29.52
C LYS A 571 9.26 0.99 28.77
N LEU A 572 9.13 -0.32 28.94
CA LEU A 572 7.97 -1.09 28.51
C LEU A 572 6.98 -1.26 29.67
N ALA A 573 7.45 -1.48 30.89
CA ALA A 573 6.63 -1.48 32.11
C ALA A 573 5.94 -0.12 32.34
N GLU A 574 6.69 1.00 32.29
CA GLU A 574 6.18 2.40 32.31
C GLU A 574 5.01 2.57 31.32
N LYS A 575 5.20 2.11 30.07
CA LYS A 575 4.19 2.22 29.02
C LYS A 575 2.99 1.32 29.26
N ARG A 576 3.18 0.15 29.88
CA ARG A 576 2.07 -0.72 30.27
C ARG A 576 1.28 -0.09 31.40
N LYS A 577 1.92 0.36 32.48
CA LYS A 577 1.26 1.10 33.57
C LYS A 577 0.49 2.32 33.02
N ALA A 578 1.09 3.11 32.12
CA ALA A 578 0.40 4.22 31.47
C ALA A 578 -0.75 3.80 30.52
N HIS A 579 -0.63 2.66 29.83
CA HIS A 579 -1.68 2.10 28.98
C HIS A 579 -2.85 1.55 29.80
N ASP A 580 -2.56 0.87 30.89
CA ASP A 580 -3.57 0.21 31.73
C ASP A 580 -4.23 1.20 32.67
N ALA A 581 -3.51 2.23 33.15
CA ALA A 581 -4.13 3.44 33.69
C ALA A 581 -5.03 4.12 32.64
N ALA A 582 -4.62 4.18 31.37
CA ALA A 582 -5.48 4.68 30.28
C ALA A 582 -6.64 3.73 29.93
N LEU A 583 -6.59 2.45 30.31
CA LEU A 583 -7.70 1.48 30.21
C LEU A 583 -8.61 1.51 31.43
N LYS A 584 -8.11 1.63 32.67
CA LYS A 584 -8.91 1.92 33.87
C LYS A 584 -9.60 3.28 33.67
N GLU A 585 -8.91 4.29 33.13
CA GLU A 585 -9.53 5.54 32.66
C GLU A 585 -10.52 5.31 31.53
N GLN A 586 -10.29 4.44 30.54
CA GLN A 586 -11.27 4.19 29.46
C GLN A 586 -12.46 3.34 29.91
N LYS A 587 -12.34 2.47 30.93
CA LYS A 587 -13.45 1.81 31.64
C LYS A 587 -14.24 2.89 32.40
N LYS A 588 -13.58 3.73 33.22
CA LYS A 588 -14.19 4.89 33.94
C LYS A 588 -14.80 5.92 32.97
N LYS A 589 -14.20 6.17 31.80
CA LYS A 589 -14.68 7.04 30.70
C LYS A 589 -15.69 6.35 29.79
N SER A 590 -15.80 5.04 29.75
CA SER A 590 -16.89 4.30 29.06
C SER A 590 -18.15 4.36 29.90
N LYS A 591 -18.04 4.06 31.22
CA LYS A 591 -19.09 4.34 32.23
C LYS A 591 -19.53 5.81 32.13
N LYS A 592 -18.60 6.78 32.05
CA LYS A 592 -18.92 8.21 31.82
C LYS A 592 -19.30 8.60 30.38
N ALA A 593 -18.96 7.88 29.30
CA ALA A 593 -19.33 8.25 27.92
C ALA A 593 -20.73 7.75 27.54
N ARG A 594 -21.18 6.66 28.20
CA ARG A 594 -22.59 6.28 28.31
C ARG A 594 -23.43 7.36 29.03
N GLN A 595 -22.78 8.33 29.68
CA GLN A 595 -23.35 9.53 30.32
C GLN A 595 -22.99 10.85 29.59
N VAL A 596 -21.91 10.86 28.78
CA VAL A 596 -21.34 12.03 28.08
C VAL A 596 -21.00 11.66 26.64
N THR A 597 -22.02 11.30 25.85
CA THR A 597 -21.90 11.23 24.39
C THR A 597 -22.00 12.66 23.80
N ARG A 598 -21.05 13.54 24.16
CA ARG A 598 -21.04 14.95 23.70
C ARG A 598 -19.61 15.53 23.60
N MET A 599 -19.20 15.81 22.36
CA MET A 599 -17.99 16.56 21.92
C MET A 599 -16.64 15.79 21.82
N LEU A 600 -15.72 16.29 20.98
CA LEU A 600 -14.66 15.53 20.28
C LEU A 600 -13.36 16.36 20.01
N TRP A 601 -12.18 15.72 20.19
CA TRP A 601 -10.97 15.62 19.30
C TRP A 601 -10.53 16.77 18.34
N HIS A 602 -9.25 17.04 17.97
CA HIS A 602 -7.85 16.75 18.43
C HIS A 602 -6.77 17.28 17.39
N GLY A 603 -5.50 17.60 17.76
CA GLY A 603 -4.27 17.21 16.99
C GLY A 603 -3.32 18.14 16.13
N LYS A 604 -2.10 18.44 16.63
CA LYS A 604 -0.68 18.37 16.05
C LYS A 604 -0.18 19.15 14.74
N PRO A 605 0.90 18.80 13.93
CA PRO A 605 2.20 19.56 13.88
C PRO A 605 3.08 19.69 12.55
N TRP A 606 4.25 20.40 12.61
CA TRP A 606 5.61 20.16 11.96
C TRP A 606 5.93 20.30 10.43
N ARG A 607 7.23 20.09 10.02
CA ARG A 607 7.93 20.09 8.67
C ARG A 607 8.68 21.42 8.29
N SER A 608 9.60 21.61 7.29
CA SER A 608 10.32 20.87 6.18
C SER A 608 11.48 21.78 5.58
N MET A 609 12.49 21.49 4.71
CA MET A 609 13.30 20.35 4.16
C MET A 609 14.50 20.88 3.27
N CYS A 610 15.40 20.01 2.71
CA CYS A 610 16.69 20.31 1.99
C CYS A 610 16.62 20.76 0.49
N LYS A 611 17.78 21.07 -0.14
CA LYS A 611 18.01 21.29 -1.61
C LYS A 611 19.46 20.89 -2.01
N GLY A 612 19.89 20.62 -3.27
CA GLY A 612 19.14 20.24 -4.48
C GLY A 612 19.48 20.94 -5.83
N LEU A 613 20.65 20.73 -6.48
CA LEU A 613 20.96 21.38 -7.80
C LEU A 613 22.08 20.73 -8.69
N VAL A 614 21.73 19.79 -9.59
CA VAL A 614 22.59 19.33 -10.74
C VAL A 614 21.78 18.91 -12.00
N LEU A 615 20.48 18.61 -11.87
CA LEU A 615 19.73 17.72 -12.78
C LEU A 615 19.38 18.27 -14.20
N GLY A 616 19.81 19.48 -14.57
CA GLY A 616 19.33 20.16 -15.79
C GLY A 616 19.70 19.51 -17.12
N THR A 617 20.86 18.86 -17.21
CA THR A 617 21.40 18.34 -18.49
C THR A 617 20.81 17.01 -18.96
N LEU A 618 20.02 16.33 -18.12
CA LEU A 618 19.36 15.05 -18.47
C LEU A 618 17.99 15.23 -19.16
N LEU A 619 17.40 16.42 -19.08
CA LEU A 619 16.00 16.64 -19.46
C LEU A 619 15.76 16.59 -20.98
N THR A 620 16.72 17.06 -21.77
CA THR A 620 16.55 17.26 -23.23
C THR A 620 16.57 15.95 -24.01
N SER A 621 17.45 15.00 -23.68
CA SER A 621 17.47 13.67 -24.32
C SER A 621 16.26 12.80 -23.95
N PHE A 622 15.57 13.11 -22.85
CA PHE A 622 14.40 12.36 -22.39
C PHE A 622 13.15 12.64 -23.24
N MET A 623 12.97 13.89 -23.69
CA MET A 623 11.76 14.31 -24.44
C MET A 623 11.65 13.67 -25.83
N LEU A 624 12.75 13.56 -26.57
CA LEU A 624 12.77 12.86 -27.87
C LEU A 624 12.47 11.36 -27.76
N LEU A 625 12.74 10.75 -26.60
CA LEU A 625 12.45 9.34 -26.34
C LEU A 625 11.01 9.12 -25.86
N LEU A 626 10.33 10.17 -25.38
CA LEU A 626 8.93 10.14 -24.98
C LEU A 626 7.99 10.15 -26.20
N TYR A 627 8.34 10.87 -27.27
CA TYR A 627 7.51 11.00 -28.47
C TYR A 627 7.28 9.67 -29.21
N SER A 628 8.24 8.74 -29.16
CA SER A 628 8.14 7.41 -29.79
C SER A 628 7.36 6.38 -28.98
N TYR A 629 6.92 6.70 -27.77
CA TYR A 629 6.00 5.88 -26.95
C TYR A 629 4.54 6.38 -27.00
N ALA A 630 4.27 7.48 -27.72
CA ALA A 630 2.97 8.17 -27.69
C ALA A 630 1.96 7.71 -28.78
N VAL A 631 2.35 6.77 -29.65
CA VAL A 631 1.47 6.24 -30.71
C VAL A 631 1.11 4.77 -30.39
N PRO A 632 -0.16 4.44 -30.12
CA PRO A 632 -0.59 3.05 -29.93
C PRO A 632 -0.72 2.31 -31.28
N PRO A 633 -0.56 0.98 -31.30
CA PRO A 633 -0.96 0.16 -32.44
C PRO A 633 -2.49 0.12 -32.57
N LEU A 634 -3.00 -0.25 -33.75
CA LEU A 634 -4.44 -0.35 -34.01
C LEU A 634 -5.14 -1.29 -33.01
N GLN A 635 -6.35 -0.90 -32.59
CA GLN A 635 -7.21 -1.74 -31.77
C GLN A 635 -7.64 -2.99 -32.55
N VAL A 636 -7.52 -4.16 -31.90
CA VAL A 636 -8.26 -5.37 -32.28
C VAL A 636 -9.42 -5.48 -31.29
N SER A 637 -10.63 -5.65 -31.78
CA SER A 637 -11.83 -5.79 -30.96
C SER A 637 -11.76 -7.07 -30.11
N VAL A 638 -12.03 -6.92 -28.81
CA VAL A 638 -12.26 -8.03 -27.88
C VAL A 638 -13.76 -8.05 -27.60
N THR A 639 -14.41 -9.19 -27.81
CA THR A 639 -15.85 -9.35 -27.60
C THR A 639 -16.20 -9.26 -26.11
N GLU A 640 -17.29 -8.56 -25.80
CA GLU A 640 -17.72 -8.30 -24.43
C GLU A 640 -18.23 -9.55 -23.72
N ILE A 641 -17.96 -9.63 -22.41
CA ILE A 641 -18.63 -10.54 -21.47
C ILE A 641 -19.14 -9.66 -20.32
N PRO A 642 -20.45 -9.64 -20.02
CA PRO A 642 -21.01 -8.75 -19.00
C PRO A 642 -20.62 -9.20 -17.59
N VAL A 643 -20.10 -8.27 -16.77
CA VAL A 643 -19.68 -8.55 -15.38
C VAL A 643 -20.42 -7.64 -14.40
N PRO A 644 -21.26 -8.18 -13.48
CA PRO A 644 -22.19 -7.37 -12.68
C PRO A 644 -21.56 -6.79 -11.40
N PHE A 645 -20.66 -5.81 -11.54
CA PHE A 645 -20.07 -5.06 -10.41
C PHE A 645 -20.22 -3.53 -10.55
N SER A 646 -21.47 -3.09 -10.75
CA SER A 646 -21.87 -1.69 -10.57
C SER A 646 -21.85 -1.28 -9.09
N CYS A 647 -21.65 0.01 -8.80
CA CYS A 647 -21.88 0.62 -7.49
C CYS A 647 -23.29 0.38 -6.90
N SER A 648 -24.27 -0.01 -7.73
CA SER A 648 -25.67 -0.21 -7.33
C SER A 648 -25.94 -1.45 -6.45
N SER A 649 -24.94 -2.32 -6.19
CA SER A 649 -25.14 -3.57 -5.44
C SER A 649 -25.00 -3.45 -3.91
N HIS A 650 -24.65 -2.26 -3.39
CA HIS A 650 -24.67 -2.02 -1.95
C HIS A 650 -26.05 -1.59 -1.46
N LEU A 651 -26.54 -2.26 -0.41
CA LEU A 651 -27.80 -1.96 0.27
C LEU A 651 -27.91 -0.48 0.65
N SER A 652 -29.07 0.12 0.37
CA SER A 652 -29.44 1.41 0.95
C SER A 652 -29.47 1.30 2.48
N PRO A 653 -29.03 2.34 3.22
CA PRO A 653 -29.25 2.37 4.67
C PRO A 653 -30.73 2.22 4.98
N VAL A 654 -31.06 1.31 5.90
CA VAL A 654 -32.44 0.99 6.28
C VAL A 654 -33.19 2.27 6.65
N GLN A 655 -34.25 2.59 5.91
CA GLN A 655 -35.23 3.58 6.35
C GLN A 655 -35.87 3.04 7.64
N ALA A 656 -35.64 3.73 8.76
CA ALA A 656 -36.30 3.39 10.01
C ALA A 656 -37.83 3.47 9.82
N PRO A 657 -38.60 2.53 10.38
CA PRO A 657 -40.04 2.46 10.14
C PRO A 657 -40.74 3.73 10.63
N SER A 658 -41.62 4.27 9.79
CA SER A 658 -42.44 5.44 10.14
C SER A 658 -43.51 5.05 11.18
N PRO A 659 -43.57 5.71 12.35
CA PRO A 659 -44.70 5.57 13.25
C PRO A 659 -45.95 6.17 12.59
N SER A 660 -47.07 5.46 12.66
CA SER A 660 -48.34 5.89 12.08
C SER A 660 -49.18 6.72 13.06
N ASN A 661 -50.00 7.60 12.49
CA ASN A 661 -51.12 8.34 13.10
C ASN A 661 -50.79 9.36 14.21
N GLY A 662 -50.98 10.65 13.90
CA GLY A 662 -50.76 11.75 14.84
C GLY A 662 -51.11 13.14 14.28
N THR A 663 -52.35 13.32 13.82
CA THR A 663 -53.04 14.61 13.56
C THR A 663 -52.21 15.87 13.21
N GLY A 664 -52.10 16.14 11.91
CA GLY A 664 -52.29 17.47 11.32
C GLY A 664 -51.55 18.70 11.88
N SER A 665 -50.38 19.01 11.32
CA SER A 665 -49.93 20.39 11.10
C SER A 665 -48.98 20.47 9.90
N ALA A 666 -49.08 21.54 9.10
CA ALA A 666 -48.29 21.73 7.89
C ALA A 666 -46.90 22.32 8.19
N SER A 667 -46.05 21.59 8.91
CA SER A 667 -44.65 21.98 9.16
C SER A 667 -43.81 21.80 7.89
N GLY A 668 -43.19 22.88 7.40
CA GLY A 668 -42.45 22.89 6.13
C GLY A 668 -41.30 21.87 6.06
N TRP A 669 -41.14 21.23 4.91
CA TRP A 669 -40.08 20.24 4.67
C TRP A 669 -38.69 20.84 4.77
N SER A 670 -37.92 20.43 5.79
CA SER A 670 -36.50 20.74 5.89
C SER A 670 -35.70 19.98 4.82
N CYS A 671 -35.36 20.64 3.71
CA CYS A 671 -34.54 20.00 2.68
C CYS A 671 -33.14 19.66 3.23
N ARG A 672 -32.58 18.53 2.80
CA ARG A 672 -31.24 18.06 3.18
C ARG A 672 -30.26 18.33 2.03
N PRO A 673 -29.04 18.82 2.30
CA PRO A 673 -28.06 19.11 1.26
C PRO A 673 -27.64 17.82 0.54
N LYS A 674 -27.70 17.84 -0.80
CA LYS A 674 -27.23 16.74 -1.64
C LYS A 674 -25.70 16.73 -1.69
N LEU A 675 -25.13 15.53 -1.56
CA LEU A 675 -23.67 15.31 -1.49
C LEU A 675 -23.11 14.66 -2.76
N ASN A 676 -23.94 13.96 -3.53
CA ASN A 676 -23.53 13.24 -4.74
C ASN A 676 -23.83 14.09 -5.98
N VAL A 677 -22.79 14.57 -6.67
CA VAL A 677 -22.89 15.52 -7.79
C VAL A 677 -21.94 15.15 -8.93
N MET A 678 -22.49 14.88 -10.11
CA MET A 678 -21.72 14.81 -11.36
C MET A 678 -21.83 16.15 -12.08
N PHE A 679 -20.71 16.87 -12.18
CA PHE A 679 -20.62 18.06 -13.01
C PHE A 679 -19.89 17.72 -14.31
N MET A 680 -20.63 17.64 -15.42
CA MET A 680 -20.01 17.49 -16.73
C MET A 680 -19.34 18.80 -17.13
N LYS A 681 -18.00 18.81 -17.16
CA LYS A 681 -17.21 20.03 -17.31
C LYS A 681 -16.93 20.34 -18.78
N THR A 682 -17.78 21.17 -19.38
CA THR A 682 -17.59 21.71 -20.73
C THR A 682 -16.45 22.74 -20.79
N HIS A 683 -15.87 22.93 -21.97
CA HIS A 683 -14.81 23.90 -22.24
C HIS A 683 -15.35 25.33 -22.44
N LYS A 684 -14.60 26.34 -21.99
CA LYS A 684 -14.85 27.80 -22.23
C LYS A 684 -16.19 28.38 -21.73
N THR A 685 -16.91 27.64 -20.90
CA THR A 685 -18.17 27.97 -20.21
C THR A 685 -17.99 28.52 -18.78
N ALA A 686 -16.83 29.12 -18.48
CA ALA A 686 -16.37 29.48 -17.12
C ALA A 686 -16.40 28.34 -16.08
N SER A 687 -16.44 27.09 -16.53
CA SER A 687 -16.57 25.87 -15.71
C SER A 687 -15.48 25.67 -14.63
N SER A 688 -14.30 26.31 -14.75
CA SER A 688 -13.29 26.39 -13.68
C SER A 688 -13.81 27.09 -12.40
N THR A 689 -14.74 28.02 -12.52
CA THR A 689 -15.37 28.72 -11.37
C THR A 689 -16.32 27.78 -10.61
N ILE A 690 -17.15 27.03 -11.35
CA ILE A 690 -18.06 26.01 -10.79
C ILE A 690 -17.23 24.87 -10.15
N LEU A 691 -16.10 24.49 -10.75
CA LEU A 691 -15.16 23.53 -10.19
C LEU A 691 -14.55 24.02 -8.85
N ASN A 692 -14.25 25.33 -8.69
CA ASN A 692 -13.79 25.87 -7.40
C ASN A 692 -14.88 25.79 -6.30
N ILE A 693 -16.14 26.05 -6.66
CA ILE A 693 -17.31 25.84 -5.78
C ILE A 693 -17.40 24.37 -5.35
N LEU A 694 -17.38 23.43 -6.30
CA LEU A 694 -17.44 21.98 -6.04
C LEU A 694 -16.28 21.48 -5.17
N PHE A 695 -15.07 21.99 -5.40
CA PHE A 695 -13.90 21.67 -4.58
C PHE A 695 -14.04 22.17 -3.15
N ARG A 696 -14.50 23.40 -2.95
CA ARG A 696 -14.79 23.95 -1.61
C ARG A 696 -15.89 23.18 -0.89
N PHE A 697 -16.97 22.82 -1.59
CA PHE A 697 -18.06 22.05 -1.01
C PHE A 697 -17.60 20.64 -0.61
N GLY A 698 -16.89 19.93 -1.49
CA GLY A 698 -16.33 18.61 -1.16
C GLY A 698 -15.26 18.66 -0.07
N GLU A 699 -14.46 19.72 0.03
CA GLU A 699 -13.53 19.92 1.16
C GLU A 699 -14.28 20.21 2.48
N LYS A 700 -15.34 21.02 2.45
CA LYS A 700 -16.24 21.31 3.59
C LYS A 700 -16.90 20.04 4.12
N HIS A 701 -17.39 19.18 3.23
CA HIS A 701 -18.14 17.96 3.56
C HIS A 701 -17.30 16.65 3.54
N ARG A 702 -15.98 16.73 3.34
CA ARG A 702 -15.03 15.59 3.25
C ARG A 702 -15.43 14.54 2.21
N LEU A 703 -15.95 14.98 1.08
CA LEU A 703 -16.47 14.13 0.01
C LEU A 703 -15.35 13.57 -0.87
N LYS A 704 -15.60 12.40 -1.46
CA LYS A 704 -14.63 11.68 -2.29
C LYS A 704 -14.75 12.08 -3.76
N PHE A 705 -13.71 12.71 -4.28
CA PHE A 705 -13.60 13.08 -5.69
C PHE A 705 -13.04 11.94 -6.55
N ALA A 706 -13.56 11.78 -7.77
CA ALA A 706 -12.87 11.05 -8.83
C ALA A 706 -11.95 12.02 -9.59
N PHE A 707 -10.64 11.85 -9.46
CA PHE A 707 -9.64 12.63 -10.19
C PHE A 707 -8.96 11.81 -11.29
N PRO A 708 -8.52 12.44 -12.40
CA PRO A 708 -7.70 11.80 -13.42
C PRO A 708 -6.30 11.43 -12.89
N ASN A 709 -5.73 10.34 -13.43
CA ASN A 709 -4.39 9.89 -13.08
C ASN A 709 -3.34 10.34 -14.13
N GLY A 710 -2.48 11.29 -13.77
CA GLY A 710 -1.36 11.77 -14.59
C GLY A 710 -1.58 13.16 -15.19
N ARG A 711 -2.80 13.44 -15.66
CA ARG A 711 -3.22 14.66 -16.35
C ARG A 711 -4.24 15.44 -15.50
N ASN A 712 -4.63 16.64 -15.94
CA ASN A 712 -5.76 17.41 -15.39
C ASN A 712 -7.11 17.06 -16.06
N ASP A 713 -7.08 16.22 -17.10
CA ASP A 713 -8.22 15.73 -17.87
C ASP A 713 -8.25 14.19 -17.86
N PHE A 714 -9.40 13.61 -18.16
CA PHE A 714 -9.58 12.17 -18.34
C PHE A 714 -9.28 11.77 -19.80
N TYR A 715 -8.01 11.86 -20.21
CA TYR A 715 -7.51 11.40 -21.52
C TYR A 715 -8.24 11.98 -22.76
N TYR A 716 -8.81 13.17 -22.62
CA TYR A 716 -9.49 13.91 -23.69
C TYR A 716 -8.54 14.09 -24.90
N PRO A 717 -9.00 13.87 -26.16
CA PRO A 717 -10.38 13.76 -26.63
C PRO A 717 -10.97 12.34 -26.68
N SER A 718 -10.30 11.33 -26.13
CA SER A 718 -10.88 9.98 -26.02
C SER A 718 -12.10 9.97 -25.11
N PHE A 719 -13.01 9.02 -25.32
CA PHE A 719 -14.15 8.77 -24.44
C PHE A 719 -13.71 8.48 -23.01
N PHE A 720 -14.55 8.89 -22.05
CA PHE A 720 -14.37 8.56 -20.65
C PHE A 720 -14.47 7.04 -20.41
N GLU A 721 -13.49 6.52 -19.68
CA GLU A 721 -13.52 5.18 -19.09
C GLU A 721 -13.25 5.29 -17.59
N ARG A 722 -13.93 4.50 -16.76
CA ARG A 722 -13.64 4.43 -15.32
C ARG A 722 -12.23 3.94 -14.98
N SER A 723 -11.55 3.30 -15.94
CA SER A 723 -10.12 2.93 -15.89
C SER A 723 -9.19 4.14 -15.67
N GLN A 724 -9.61 5.33 -16.12
CA GLN A 724 -8.82 6.57 -16.11
C GLN A 724 -8.81 7.27 -14.73
N VAL A 725 -9.67 6.84 -13.81
CA VAL A 725 -9.84 7.42 -12.47
C VAL A 725 -8.75 6.95 -11.49
N GLN A 726 -8.09 7.91 -10.85
CA GLN A 726 -7.07 7.67 -9.83
C GLN A 726 -7.62 6.83 -8.67
N HIS A 727 -6.96 5.69 -8.41
CA HIS A 727 -7.34 4.69 -7.39
C HIS A 727 -8.71 4.00 -7.62
N TYR A 728 -9.23 3.97 -8.86
CA TYR A 728 -10.39 3.14 -9.19
C TYR A 728 -10.13 1.64 -8.95
N ARG A 729 -11.17 0.95 -8.47
CA ARG A 729 -11.29 -0.51 -8.40
C ARG A 729 -12.77 -0.88 -8.66
N PRO A 730 -13.10 -2.05 -9.19
CA PRO A 730 -14.49 -2.49 -9.34
C PRO A 730 -15.29 -2.36 -8.03
N GLY A 731 -16.53 -1.90 -8.11
CA GLY A 731 -17.41 -1.65 -6.95
C GLY A 731 -17.08 -0.41 -6.10
N VAL A 732 -16.07 0.41 -6.47
CA VAL A 732 -15.68 1.60 -5.70
C VAL A 732 -16.37 2.87 -6.20
N CYS A 733 -17.18 3.47 -5.33
CA CYS A 733 -17.99 4.65 -5.65
C CYS A 733 -17.32 5.98 -5.26
N PHE A 734 -17.78 7.08 -5.87
CA PHE A 734 -17.29 8.44 -5.67
C PHE A 734 -18.48 9.41 -5.47
N ASN A 735 -18.29 10.53 -4.78
CA ASN A 735 -19.35 11.51 -4.53
C ASN A 735 -19.37 12.62 -5.58
N ILE A 736 -18.19 13.09 -6.00
CA ILE A 736 -18.06 14.21 -6.95
C ILE A 736 -17.15 13.82 -8.10
N ILE A 737 -17.60 14.09 -9.33
CA ILE A 737 -16.81 14.01 -10.55
C ILE A 737 -17.00 15.34 -11.30
N CYS A 738 -15.91 16.00 -11.67
CA CYS A 738 -15.95 17.38 -12.19
C CYS A 738 -14.77 17.83 -13.06
N ASN A 739 -13.87 16.93 -13.45
CA ASN A 739 -12.78 17.22 -14.40
C ASN A 739 -13.24 17.10 -15.87
N HIS A 740 -12.48 17.69 -16.80
CA HIS A 740 -12.73 17.54 -18.24
C HIS A 740 -12.61 16.06 -18.68
N MET A 741 -13.55 15.63 -19.51
CA MET A 741 -13.65 14.32 -20.16
C MET A 741 -14.41 14.49 -21.48
N ARG A 742 -14.42 13.49 -22.36
CA ARG A 742 -15.49 13.34 -23.36
C ARG A 742 -16.55 12.42 -22.75
N PHE A 743 -17.76 12.94 -22.55
CA PHE A 743 -18.76 12.29 -21.70
C PHE A 743 -19.15 10.90 -22.23
N HIS A 744 -19.25 9.93 -21.32
CA HIS A 744 -19.74 8.58 -21.62
C HIS A 744 -20.61 8.12 -20.45
N TYR A 745 -21.93 8.23 -20.64
CA TYR A 745 -22.90 8.15 -19.54
C TYR A 745 -22.85 6.83 -18.75
N GLU A 746 -22.75 5.67 -19.42
CA GLU A 746 -22.74 4.38 -18.73
C GLU A 746 -21.46 4.12 -17.91
N GLU A 747 -20.30 4.57 -18.40
CA GLU A 747 -19.03 4.51 -17.65
C GLU A 747 -19.03 5.46 -16.45
N VAL A 748 -19.57 6.68 -16.63
CA VAL A 748 -19.73 7.66 -15.54
C VAL A 748 -20.72 7.17 -14.47
N ARG A 749 -21.88 6.64 -14.88
CA ARG A 749 -22.94 6.16 -13.98
C ARG A 749 -22.45 5.01 -13.09
N GLN A 750 -21.57 4.14 -13.58
CA GLN A 750 -21.04 3.00 -12.80
C GLN A 750 -20.09 3.40 -11.66
N LEU A 751 -19.56 4.63 -11.64
CA LEU A 751 -18.72 5.19 -10.56
C LEU A 751 -19.52 5.87 -9.44
N LEU A 752 -20.81 6.06 -9.64
CA LEU A 752 -21.63 7.01 -8.89
C LEU A 752 -22.79 6.32 -8.14
N PRO A 753 -23.13 6.78 -6.92
CA PRO A 753 -24.37 6.42 -6.25
C PRO A 753 -25.62 6.75 -7.09
N PRO A 754 -26.71 5.97 -6.98
CA PRO A 754 -27.91 6.16 -7.81
C PRO A 754 -28.71 7.44 -7.52
N ASP A 755 -28.43 8.13 -6.40
CA ASP A 755 -29.01 9.43 -6.03
C ASP A 755 -28.21 10.64 -6.55
N THR A 756 -27.15 10.40 -7.35
CA THR A 756 -26.28 11.47 -7.87
C THR A 756 -27.04 12.43 -8.77
N THR A 757 -26.98 13.73 -8.45
CA THR A 757 -27.55 14.78 -9.30
C THR A 757 -26.55 15.13 -10.41
N PHE A 758 -26.97 15.00 -11.67
CA PHE A 758 -26.17 15.34 -12.85
C PHE A 758 -26.44 16.79 -13.27
N VAL A 759 -25.38 17.59 -13.40
CA VAL A 759 -25.43 19.00 -13.82
C VAL A 759 -24.34 19.32 -14.85
N THR A 760 -24.57 20.34 -15.68
CA THR A 760 -23.61 20.83 -16.68
C THR A 760 -23.83 22.32 -16.92
N VAL A 761 -22.96 22.96 -17.69
CA VAL A 761 -23.06 24.37 -18.10
C VAL A 761 -22.82 24.51 -19.60
N LEU A 762 -23.62 25.34 -20.26
CA LEU A 762 -23.47 25.73 -21.66
C LEU A 762 -23.18 27.24 -21.75
N ARG A 763 -22.91 27.70 -22.97
CA ARG A 763 -22.65 29.10 -23.34
C ARG A 763 -23.21 29.33 -24.74
N ASP A 764 -23.49 30.57 -25.10
CA ASP A 764 -23.75 30.96 -26.48
C ASP A 764 -22.65 30.42 -27.44
N PRO A 765 -23.00 29.76 -28.56
CA PRO A 765 -22.01 29.09 -29.43
C PRO A 765 -21.02 30.03 -30.13
N ALA A 766 -21.43 31.25 -30.48
CA ALA A 766 -20.54 32.19 -31.17
C ALA A 766 -19.53 32.80 -30.19
N TYR A 767 -19.97 33.20 -29.00
CA TYR A 767 -19.08 33.64 -27.93
C TYR A 767 -18.24 32.49 -27.35
N LEU A 768 -18.74 31.25 -27.38
CA LEU A 768 -17.95 30.05 -27.11
C LEU A 768 -16.84 29.87 -28.14
N PHE A 769 -17.18 29.93 -29.44
CA PHE A 769 -16.24 29.71 -30.54
C PHE A 769 -15.13 30.76 -30.60
N GLU A 770 -15.47 32.05 -30.44
CA GLU A 770 -14.49 33.14 -30.25
C GLU A 770 -13.49 32.78 -29.12
N SER A 771 -14.00 32.22 -28.03
CA SER A 771 -13.22 31.90 -26.85
C SER A 771 -12.54 30.51 -26.87
N SER A 772 -12.90 29.61 -27.79
CA SER A 772 -12.19 28.36 -28.05
C SER A 772 -11.08 28.62 -29.06
N PHE A 773 -11.37 29.32 -30.15
CA PHE A 773 -10.44 29.68 -31.22
C PHE A 773 -9.22 30.43 -30.69
N HIS A 774 -9.39 31.51 -29.93
CA HIS A 774 -8.28 32.28 -29.35
C HIS A 774 -7.39 31.49 -28.38
N TYR A 775 -7.92 30.44 -27.73
CA TYR A 775 -7.15 29.67 -26.74
C TYR A 775 -6.53 28.40 -27.32
N PHE A 776 -7.23 27.71 -28.21
CA PHE A 776 -6.81 26.43 -28.78
C PHE A 776 -6.19 26.57 -30.18
N GLY A 777 -6.44 27.66 -30.92
CA GLY A 777 -5.82 27.94 -32.22
C GLY A 777 -4.30 27.67 -32.24
N PRO A 778 -3.51 28.22 -31.29
CA PRO A 778 -2.07 27.96 -31.22
C PRO A 778 -1.66 26.47 -31.14
N ILE A 779 -2.54 25.54 -30.74
CA ILE A 779 -2.27 24.09 -30.70
C ILE A 779 -2.94 23.28 -31.83
N ILE A 780 -3.48 23.96 -32.85
CA ILE A 780 -4.17 23.36 -33.99
C ILE A 780 -3.45 23.80 -35.28
N PRO A 781 -2.59 22.93 -35.88
CA PRO A 781 -1.68 23.33 -36.97
C PRO A 781 -2.35 23.90 -38.23
N LEU A 782 -3.64 23.65 -38.45
CA LEU A 782 -4.39 24.22 -39.57
C LEU A 782 -4.54 25.76 -39.44
N THR A 783 -4.74 26.26 -38.21
CA THR A 783 -4.94 27.71 -37.96
C THR A 783 -3.66 28.52 -38.13
N TRP A 784 -2.49 27.85 -38.14
CA TRP A 784 -1.20 28.50 -38.37
C TRP A 784 -1.04 29.05 -39.79
N LYS A 785 -1.88 28.59 -40.74
CA LYS A 785 -1.94 29.08 -42.13
C LYS A 785 -2.74 30.37 -42.31
N ILE A 786 -3.44 30.85 -41.28
CA ILE A 786 -4.32 32.02 -41.35
C ILE A 786 -3.46 33.30 -41.27
N THR A 787 -3.72 34.25 -42.18
CA THR A 787 -2.81 35.29 -42.70
C THR A 787 -3.34 36.73 -42.61
N GLY A 788 -3.90 37.11 -41.45
CA GLY A 788 -4.45 38.43 -41.20
C GLY A 788 -4.24 38.93 -39.76
N GLU A 789 -4.69 40.16 -39.49
CA GLU A 789 -4.65 40.77 -38.15
C GLU A 789 -5.69 40.14 -37.21
N ASP A 790 -6.94 39.94 -37.68
CA ASP A 790 -7.94 39.11 -37.00
C ASP A 790 -8.07 37.76 -37.72
N LYS A 791 -7.57 36.70 -37.07
CA LYS A 791 -7.59 35.33 -37.59
C LYS A 791 -8.95 34.64 -37.44
N LEU A 792 -9.83 35.14 -36.57
CA LEU A 792 -11.17 34.59 -36.38
C LEU A 792 -12.09 35.02 -37.53
N ASP A 793 -11.98 36.28 -37.96
CA ASP A 793 -12.65 36.81 -39.14
C ASP A 793 -12.22 36.05 -40.42
N GLU A 794 -10.91 35.95 -40.69
CA GLU A 794 -10.40 35.22 -41.86
C GLU A 794 -10.80 33.73 -41.86
N PHE A 795 -10.86 33.08 -40.69
CA PHE A 795 -11.40 31.71 -40.58
C PHE A 795 -12.89 31.66 -40.92
N LEU A 796 -13.70 32.59 -40.42
CA LEU A 796 -15.17 32.58 -40.60
C LEU A 796 -15.62 32.90 -42.04
N ARG A 797 -14.76 33.54 -42.85
CA ARG A 797 -15.00 33.79 -44.28
C ARG A 797 -14.87 32.53 -45.15
N ASP A 798 -13.95 31.63 -44.84
CA ASP A 798 -13.81 30.32 -45.51
C ASP A 798 -13.40 29.22 -44.51
N PRO A 799 -14.34 28.77 -43.64
CA PRO A 799 -14.03 27.74 -42.64
C PRO A 799 -13.55 26.43 -43.27
N GLN A 800 -14.05 26.12 -44.46
CA GLN A 800 -13.81 24.86 -45.15
C GLN A 800 -12.37 24.74 -45.69
N HIS A 801 -11.69 25.86 -45.92
CA HIS A 801 -10.26 25.88 -46.25
C HIS A 801 -9.36 25.61 -45.03
N TYR A 802 -9.77 26.05 -43.84
CA TYR A 802 -8.95 26.00 -42.62
C TYR A 802 -9.36 24.89 -41.64
N TYR A 803 -10.34 24.04 -41.99
CA TYR A 803 -10.85 22.96 -41.16
C TYR A 803 -10.86 21.60 -41.88
N ASP A 804 -10.40 20.56 -41.17
CA ASP A 804 -10.54 19.15 -41.52
C ASP A 804 -11.00 18.42 -40.25
N PRO A 805 -12.15 17.71 -40.25
CA PRO A 805 -12.62 16.93 -39.11
C PRO A 805 -11.60 15.92 -38.57
N ASN A 806 -10.71 15.41 -39.43
CA ASN A 806 -9.65 14.45 -39.08
C ASN A 806 -8.36 15.15 -38.59
N GLY A 807 -8.33 16.49 -38.61
CA GLY A 807 -7.18 17.29 -38.23
C GLY A 807 -6.82 17.14 -36.74
N PHE A 808 -5.53 17.21 -36.44
CA PHE A 808 -5.04 17.17 -35.06
C PHE A 808 -5.65 18.33 -34.24
N ASN A 809 -6.36 17.99 -33.17
CA ASN A 809 -7.13 18.90 -32.31
C ASN A 809 -8.30 19.66 -33.00
N ALA A 810 -8.79 19.21 -34.16
CA ALA A 810 -9.85 19.89 -34.91
C ALA A 810 -11.17 20.03 -34.13
N HIS A 811 -11.50 19.10 -33.23
CA HIS A 811 -12.72 19.10 -32.39
C HIS A 811 -12.91 20.35 -31.51
N TYR A 812 -11.90 21.21 -31.32
CA TYR A 812 -12.08 22.51 -30.64
C TYR A 812 -12.66 23.62 -31.54
N LEU A 813 -12.75 23.39 -32.85
CA LEU A 813 -13.15 24.39 -33.86
C LEU A 813 -14.60 24.27 -34.33
N GLN A 814 -15.35 23.23 -33.94
CA GLN A 814 -16.74 23.04 -34.39
C GLN A 814 -17.54 22.25 -33.35
N ASN A 815 -18.74 22.73 -33.00
CA ASN A 815 -19.73 22.04 -32.15
C ASN A 815 -19.13 21.42 -30.85
N LEU A 816 -18.34 22.24 -30.14
CA LEU A 816 -17.51 21.80 -29.00
C LEU A 816 -18.36 21.38 -27.78
N LEU A 817 -19.54 21.96 -27.55
CA LEU A 817 -20.42 21.53 -26.45
C LEU A 817 -21.01 20.14 -26.73
N PHE A 818 -21.45 19.91 -27.97
CA PHE A 818 -21.94 18.60 -28.40
C PHE A 818 -20.84 17.52 -28.33
N PHE A 819 -19.60 17.88 -28.71
CA PHE A 819 -18.43 16.99 -28.58
C PHE A 819 -18.09 16.67 -27.13
N ASP A 820 -18.01 17.68 -26.26
CA ASP A 820 -17.78 17.50 -24.80
C ASP A 820 -18.82 16.54 -24.20
N LEU A 821 -20.09 16.70 -24.59
CA LEU A 821 -21.22 15.86 -24.16
C LEU A 821 -21.22 14.44 -24.76
N GLY A 822 -20.21 14.07 -25.54
CA GLY A 822 -19.95 12.70 -26.00
C GLY A 822 -20.29 12.44 -27.47
N TYR A 823 -21.01 13.35 -28.13
CA TYR A 823 -21.53 13.15 -29.48
C TYR A 823 -20.49 13.54 -30.55
N ASP A 824 -20.86 13.42 -31.83
CA ASP A 824 -20.01 13.79 -32.97
C ASP A 824 -20.25 15.25 -33.39
N SER A 825 -19.19 16.06 -33.38
CA SER A 825 -19.21 17.47 -33.81
C SER A 825 -19.42 17.65 -35.31
N SER A 826 -19.16 16.62 -36.11
CA SER A 826 -19.18 16.63 -37.58
C SER A 826 -20.44 16.04 -38.21
N MET A 827 -21.44 15.66 -37.39
CA MET A 827 -22.74 15.18 -37.84
C MET A 827 -23.48 16.24 -38.69
N ASP A 828 -24.32 15.81 -39.65
CA ASP A 828 -25.26 16.73 -40.30
C ASP A 828 -26.20 17.34 -39.25
N ALA A 829 -26.14 18.66 -39.12
CA ALA A 829 -26.97 19.42 -38.19
C ALA A 829 -28.47 19.28 -38.46
N ASN A 830 -28.89 18.82 -39.64
CA ASN A 830 -30.29 18.55 -39.99
C ASN A 830 -30.75 17.10 -39.74
N SER A 831 -29.84 16.22 -39.32
CA SER A 831 -30.18 14.85 -38.91
C SER A 831 -31.15 14.85 -37.72
N PRO A 832 -32.19 13.98 -37.72
CA PRO A 832 -33.11 13.85 -36.58
C PRO A 832 -32.40 13.36 -35.31
N LEU A 833 -31.24 12.69 -35.44
CA LEU A 833 -30.42 12.23 -34.31
C LEU A 833 -29.95 13.41 -33.42
N VAL A 834 -29.76 14.59 -33.99
CA VAL A 834 -29.37 15.80 -33.22
C VAL A 834 -30.44 16.14 -32.18
N GLU A 835 -31.71 16.10 -32.57
CA GLU A 835 -32.84 16.39 -31.69
C GLU A 835 -33.05 15.24 -30.67
N GLU A 836 -32.87 13.99 -31.08
CA GLU A 836 -32.92 12.83 -30.16
C GLU A 836 -31.85 12.95 -29.06
N HIS A 837 -30.61 13.31 -29.42
CA HIS A 837 -29.51 13.51 -28.47
C HIS A 837 -29.73 14.73 -27.57
N ILE A 838 -30.29 15.85 -28.07
CA ILE A 838 -30.69 16.99 -27.23
C ILE A 838 -31.72 16.55 -26.17
N GLN A 839 -32.72 15.76 -26.55
CA GLN A 839 -33.69 15.21 -25.61
C GLN A 839 -33.08 14.14 -24.69
N GLU A 840 -32.05 13.42 -25.12
CA GLU A 840 -31.27 12.47 -24.30
C GLU A 840 -30.47 13.20 -23.21
N ILE A 841 -29.93 14.38 -23.53
CA ILE A 841 -29.26 15.28 -22.57
C ILE A 841 -30.26 15.82 -21.55
N ASP A 842 -31.45 16.29 -21.95
CA ASP A 842 -32.48 16.81 -21.01
C ASP A 842 -32.98 15.71 -20.05
N ARG A 843 -33.11 14.46 -20.54
CA ARG A 843 -33.42 13.28 -19.72
C ARG A 843 -32.31 12.89 -18.73
N ARG A 844 -31.05 13.24 -18.99
CA ARG A 844 -29.88 12.91 -18.14
C ARG A 844 -29.52 14.01 -17.14
N PHE A 845 -29.57 15.27 -17.55
CA PHE A 845 -29.09 16.40 -16.76
C PHE A 845 -30.22 17.13 -16.01
N HIS A 846 -30.15 17.11 -14.68
CA HIS A 846 -31.17 17.67 -13.79
C HIS A 846 -31.22 19.21 -13.89
N LEU A 847 -30.05 19.83 -14.11
CA LEU A 847 -29.90 21.25 -14.43
C LEU A 847 -28.79 21.42 -15.47
N VAL A 848 -29.15 22.08 -16.58
CA VAL A 848 -28.21 22.68 -17.52
C VAL A 848 -28.19 24.18 -17.20
N MET A 849 -27.02 24.66 -16.78
CA MET A 849 -26.74 26.07 -16.48
C MET A 849 -26.33 26.83 -17.74
N LEU A 850 -26.52 28.15 -17.78
CA LEU A 850 -26.05 29.01 -18.87
C LEU A 850 -25.07 30.06 -18.34
N LEU A 851 -23.95 30.29 -19.04
CA LEU A 851 -22.96 31.28 -18.63
C LEU A 851 -23.49 32.73 -18.71
N GLU A 852 -24.40 32.98 -19.64
CA GLU A 852 -25.06 34.25 -19.87
C GLU A 852 -25.96 34.66 -18.68
N TYR A 853 -26.42 33.67 -17.90
CA TYR A 853 -27.26 33.80 -16.72
C TYR A 853 -26.61 33.06 -15.53
N PHE A 854 -25.33 33.38 -15.27
CA PHE A 854 -24.49 32.62 -14.34
C PHE A 854 -24.93 32.72 -12.88
N ASP A 855 -25.41 33.88 -12.43
CA ASP A 855 -25.86 34.05 -11.05
C ASP A 855 -27.20 33.34 -10.81
N GLU A 856 -28.14 33.47 -11.76
CA GLU A 856 -29.40 32.71 -11.78
C GLU A 856 -29.14 31.19 -11.82
N SER A 857 -28.18 30.76 -12.63
CA SER A 857 -27.74 29.36 -12.71
C SER A 857 -27.23 28.82 -11.38
N LEU A 858 -26.43 29.61 -10.64
CA LEU A 858 -25.95 29.22 -9.32
C LEU A 858 -27.06 29.24 -8.26
N VAL A 859 -28.03 30.15 -8.35
CA VAL A 859 -29.22 30.16 -7.47
C VAL A 859 -30.08 28.91 -7.70
N LEU A 860 -30.32 28.50 -8.96
CA LEU A 860 -30.99 27.25 -9.30
C LEU A 860 -30.19 26.01 -8.83
N LEU A 861 -28.86 26.03 -8.94
CA LEU A 861 -27.99 24.95 -8.45
C LEU A 861 -28.07 24.83 -6.91
N LYS A 862 -28.06 25.96 -6.20
CA LYS A 862 -28.24 26.05 -4.74
C LYS A 862 -29.56 25.45 -4.28
N ASP A 863 -30.66 25.69 -4.99
CA ASP A 863 -31.98 25.14 -4.66
C ASP A 863 -32.06 23.64 -4.98
N LEU A 864 -31.63 23.23 -6.18
CA LEU A 864 -31.63 21.82 -6.63
C LEU A 864 -30.81 20.89 -5.73
N LEU A 865 -29.72 21.41 -5.14
CA LEU A 865 -28.84 20.66 -4.23
C LEU A 865 -29.12 20.96 -2.75
N CYS A 866 -30.03 21.89 -2.44
CA CYS A 866 -30.32 22.40 -1.09
C CYS A 866 -29.06 22.83 -0.31
N TRP A 867 -28.21 23.62 -0.96
CA TRP A 867 -26.97 24.18 -0.40
C TRP A 867 -27.18 25.56 0.25
N GLN A 868 -26.19 26.02 1.02
CA GLN A 868 -26.20 27.36 1.61
C GLN A 868 -25.67 28.39 0.61
N LEU A 869 -26.07 29.66 0.75
CA LEU A 869 -25.52 30.76 -0.07
C LEU A 869 -23.98 30.82 0.01
N GLU A 870 -23.43 30.59 1.20
CA GLU A 870 -21.98 30.55 1.49
C GLU A 870 -21.21 29.53 0.62
N ASP A 871 -21.88 28.47 0.17
CA ASP A 871 -21.27 27.41 -0.65
C ASP A 871 -21.10 27.84 -2.10
N ILE A 872 -22.06 28.59 -2.66
CA ILE A 872 -22.05 29.06 -4.06
C ILE A 872 -21.34 30.40 -4.29
N LEU A 873 -20.89 31.11 -3.25
CA LEU A 873 -20.09 32.34 -3.40
C LEU A 873 -18.86 32.08 -4.27
N TYR A 874 -18.48 33.01 -5.15
CA TYR A 874 -17.45 32.77 -6.16
C TYR A 874 -16.66 34.03 -6.55
N PHE A 875 -15.49 33.82 -7.17
CA PHE A 875 -14.75 34.84 -7.91
C PHE A 875 -14.56 34.38 -9.36
N LYS A 876 -14.53 35.31 -10.32
CA LYS A 876 -14.44 34.97 -11.75
C LYS A 876 -13.02 34.52 -12.09
N LEU A 877 -12.79 33.21 -12.09
CA LEU A 877 -11.47 32.59 -12.35
C LEU A 877 -11.24 32.39 -13.86
N ASN A 878 -9.98 32.37 -14.28
CA ASN A 878 -9.53 32.15 -15.66
C ASN A 878 -10.15 33.10 -16.72
N ALA A 879 -10.50 34.34 -16.32
CA ALA A 879 -10.98 35.37 -17.23
C ALA A 879 -9.85 35.89 -18.14
N ARG A 880 -10.16 36.14 -19.43
CA ARG A 880 -9.24 36.85 -20.34
C ARG A 880 -9.26 38.36 -20.06
N LYS A 881 -8.16 39.03 -20.41
CA LYS A 881 -8.06 40.49 -20.45
C LYS A 881 -9.08 41.08 -21.42
N GLY A 882 -9.80 42.12 -21.01
CA GLY A 882 -10.87 42.72 -21.83
C GLY A 882 -10.41 43.32 -23.17
N SER A 883 -9.12 43.58 -23.33
CA SER A 883 -8.50 44.03 -24.59
C SER A 883 -8.11 42.88 -25.54
N THR A 884 -8.27 41.61 -25.13
CA THR A 884 -7.93 40.41 -25.92
C THR A 884 -9.16 39.50 -26.09
N VAL A 885 -10.32 40.13 -26.26
CA VAL A 885 -11.61 39.50 -26.58
C VAL A 885 -12.17 40.22 -27.79
N SER A 886 -12.22 39.55 -28.95
CA SER A 886 -12.74 40.16 -30.17
C SER A 886 -14.21 40.48 -30.00
N ARG A 887 -14.59 41.73 -30.27
CA ARG A 887 -16.01 42.12 -30.36
C ARG A 887 -16.56 41.62 -31.68
N LEU A 888 -17.20 40.45 -31.66
CA LEU A 888 -17.95 39.93 -32.80
C LEU A 888 -18.91 41.01 -33.32
N THR A 889 -18.81 41.34 -34.61
CA THR A 889 -19.85 42.09 -35.32
C THR A 889 -21.09 41.21 -35.44
N PRO A 890 -22.28 41.78 -35.74
CA PRO A 890 -23.47 40.97 -35.99
C PRO A 890 -23.25 39.90 -37.08
N GLU A 891 -22.55 40.27 -38.16
CA GLU A 891 -22.17 39.41 -39.27
C GLU A 891 -21.27 38.24 -38.82
N LEU A 892 -20.21 38.51 -38.04
CA LEU A 892 -19.31 37.47 -37.51
C LEU A 892 -20.01 36.59 -36.46
N TYR A 893 -20.94 37.15 -35.68
CA TYR A 893 -21.76 36.39 -34.74
C TYR A 893 -22.70 35.41 -35.47
N GLU A 894 -23.35 35.84 -36.56
CA GLU A 894 -24.18 34.98 -37.39
C GLU A 894 -23.35 33.89 -38.09
N GLN A 895 -22.19 34.22 -38.66
CA GLN A 895 -21.27 33.24 -39.26
C GLN A 895 -20.78 32.20 -38.23
N ALA A 896 -20.35 32.63 -37.04
CA ALA A 896 -19.91 31.72 -35.98
C ALA A 896 -21.06 30.85 -35.44
N THR A 897 -22.29 31.37 -35.42
CA THR A 897 -23.51 30.61 -35.06
C THR A 897 -23.88 29.59 -36.13
N ALA A 898 -23.76 29.94 -37.41
CA ALA A 898 -24.02 29.04 -38.53
C ALA A 898 -22.98 27.92 -38.63
N TRP A 899 -21.71 28.21 -38.35
CA TRP A 899 -20.64 27.21 -38.29
C TRP A 899 -20.82 26.20 -37.14
N ASN A 900 -21.37 26.65 -36.00
CA ASN A 900 -21.65 25.83 -34.82
C ASN A 900 -23.16 25.53 -34.67
N LEU A 901 -23.82 25.14 -35.77
CA LEU A 901 -25.28 25.01 -35.83
C LEU A 901 -25.87 23.95 -34.88
N ILE A 902 -25.11 22.91 -34.50
CA ILE A 902 -25.59 21.90 -33.54
C ILE A 902 -25.56 22.49 -32.13
N ASP A 903 -24.46 23.12 -31.73
CA ASP A 903 -24.39 23.84 -30.45
C ASP A 903 -25.44 24.97 -30.38
N ALA A 904 -25.81 25.58 -31.52
CA ALA A 904 -26.90 26.56 -31.60
C ALA A 904 -28.29 25.95 -31.39
N LYS A 905 -28.57 24.74 -31.90
CA LYS A 905 -29.82 24.01 -31.58
C LYS A 905 -29.86 23.64 -30.10
N LEU A 906 -28.76 23.07 -29.59
CA LEU A 906 -28.57 22.68 -28.19
C LEU A 906 -28.78 23.88 -27.22
N TYR A 907 -28.12 25.00 -27.47
CA TYR A 907 -28.22 26.20 -26.63
C TYR A 907 -29.62 26.81 -26.66
N ARG A 908 -30.28 26.89 -27.83
CA ARG A 908 -31.67 27.39 -27.94
C ARG A 908 -32.64 26.51 -27.14
N TYR A 909 -32.52 25.19 -27.22
CA TYR A 909 -33.32 24.25 -26.44
C TYR A 909 -33.14 24.49 -24.94
N PHE A 910 -31.89 24.48 -24.46
CA PHE A 910 -31.61 24.62 -23.03
C PHE A 910 -31.85 26.04 -22.48
N ASN A 911 -31.82 27.08 -23.31
CA ASN A 911 -32.29 28.42 -22.93
C ASN A 911 -33.81 28.41 -22.67
N ALA A 912 -34.60 27.76 -23.53
CA ALA A 912 -36.03 27.57 -23.31
C ALA A 912 -36.36 26.62 -22.13
N THR A 913 -35.51 25.65 -21.78
CA THR A 913 -35.72 24.84 -20.56
C THR A 913 -35.25 25.55 -19.28
N PHE A 914 -34.19 26.35 -19.36
CA PHE A 914 -33.65 27.18 -18.28
C PHE A 914 -34.67 28.22 -17.82
N TRP A 915 -35.24 29.02 -18.72
CA TRP A 915 -36.24 30.02 -18.34
C TRP A 915 -37.49 29.38 -17.73
N ARG A 916 -37.93 28.19 -18.18
CA ARG A 916 -39.01 27.44 -17.51
C ARG A 916 -38.66 27.04 -16.07
N LYS A 917 -37.40 26.72 -15.77
CA LYS A 917 -36.92 26.48 -14.39
C LYS A 917 -36.86 27.79 -13.58
N VAL A 918 -36.50 28.93 -14.18
CA VAL A 918 -36.54 30.26 -13.53
C VAL A 918 -37.97 30.70 -13.20
N GLU A 919 -38.94 30.48 -14.08
CA GLU A 919 -40.36 30.76 -13.81
C GLU A 919 -40.89 29.88 -12.66
N ALA A 920 -40.57 28.58 -12.67
CA ALA A 920 -40.94 27.65 -11.60
C ALA A 920 -40.30 28.00 -10.23
N TYR A 921 -39.15 28.68 -10.24
CA TYR A 921 -38.52 29.23 -9.04
C TYR A 921 -39.17 30.54 -8.55
N GLY A 922 -39.82 31.27 -9.46
CA GLY A 922 -40.43 32.58 -9.26
C GLY A 922 -39.47 33.74 -9.48
N ARG A 923 -39.77 34.61 -10.45
CA ARG A 923 -38.91 35.75 -10.85
C ARG A 923 -38.54 36.68 -9.69
N GLU A 924 -39.49 37.02 -8.81
CA GLU A 924 -39.22 37.87 -7.64
C GLU A 924 -38.35 37.20 -6.58
N ARG A 925 -38.37 35.86 -6.49
CA ARG A 925 -37.46 35.10 -5.64
C ARG A 925 -36.06 35.10 -6.27
N MET A 926 -35.97 34.80 -7.57
CA MET A 926 -34.72 34.81 -8.33
C MET A 926 -34.00 36.16 -8.21
N ALA A 927 -34.68 37.28 -8.46
CA ALA A 927 -34.09 38.62 -8.39
C ALA A 927 -33.54 38.96 -6.99
N ARG A 928 -34.19 38.51 -5.91
CA ARG A 928 -33.72 38.71 -4.53
C ARG A 928 -32.52 37.84 -4.19
N ASP A 929 -32.59 36.54 -4.50
CA ASP A 929 -31.49 35.59 -4.27
C ASP A 929 -30.23 35.96 -5.08
N VAL A 930 -30.39 36.45 -6.33
CA VAL A 930 -29.29 36.94 -7.17
C VAL A 930 -28.69 38.23 -6.60
N ALA A 931 -29.49 39.22 -6.22
CA ALA A 931 -28.98 40.45 -5.61
C ALA A 931 -28.25 40.19 -4.28
N GLU A 932 -28.70 39.20 -3.51
CA GLU A 932 -28.03 38.76 -2.29
C GLU A 932 -26.71 38.00 -2.58
N LEU A 933 -26.68 37.13 -3.59
CA LEU A 933 -25.46 36.47 -4.06
C LEU A 933 -24.40 37.49 -4.53
N GLN A 934 -24.81 38.48 -5.31
CA GLN A 934 -23.94 39.56 -5.78
C GLN A 934 -23.38 40.38 -4.61
N ARG A 935 -24.24 40.80 -3.68
CA ARG A 935 -23.84 41.55 -2.46
C ARG A 935 -22.82 40.80 -1.60
N GLU A 936 -23.00 39.50 -1.39
CA GLU A 936 -22.05 38.68 -0.62
C GLU A 936 -20.75 38.39 -1.39
N ASN A 937 -20.80 38.27 -2.73
CA ASN A 937 -19.61 38.16 -3.57
C ASN A 937 -18.77 39.44 -3.57
N GLU A 938 -19.38 40.63 -3.67
CA GLU A 938 -18.69 41.93 -3.56
C GLU A 938 -18.02 42.12 -2.19
N LYS A 939 -18.76 41.83 -1.13
CA LYS A 939 -18.28 41.81 0.26
C LYS A 939 -17.08 40.88 0.41
N MET A 940 -17.15 39.64 -0.10
CA MET A 940 -16.02 38.71 -0.09
C MET A 940 -14.84 39.18 -0.95
N SER A 941 -15.08 39.80 -2.11
CA SER A 941 -14.04 40.41 -2.95
C SER A 941 -13.27 41.47 -2.15
N SER A 942 -13.98 42.38 -1.48
CA SER A 942 -13.39 43.44 -0.65
C SER A 942 -12.54 42.91 0.51
N ILE A 943 -12.84 41.70 1.02
CA ILE A 943 -12.09 41.03 2.09
C ILE A 943 -10.86 40.31 1.53
N CYS A 944 -11.00 39.62 0.40
CA CYS A 944 -10.00 38.66 -0.08
C CYS A 944 -8.98 39.23 -1.07
N ILE A 945 -9.38 40.19 -1.91
CA ILE A 945 -8.61 40.60 -3.10
C ILE A 945 -7.81 41.89 -2.82
N ASP A 946 -6.51 41.87 -3.11
CA ASP A 946 -5.65 43.06 -3.03
C ASP A 946 -5.98 43.99 -4.21
N GLY A 947 -6.33 45.25 -3.92
CA GLY A 947 -6.82 46.20 -4.94
C GLY A 947 -8.23 45.94 -5.50
N GLY A 948 -8.89 44.83 -5.13
CA GLY A 948 -10.29 44.56 -5.50
C GLY A 948 -10.57 44.17 -6.95
N HIS A 949 -9.53 43.96 -7.78
CA HIS A 949 -9.67 43.65 -9.21
C HIS A 949 -8.72 42.52 -9.65
N ALA A 950 -8.98 41.96 -10.83
CA ALA A 950 -8.11 40.96 -11.47
C ALA A 950 -6.89 41.63 -12.12
N VAL A 951 -5.74 40.97 -12.08
CA VAL A 951 -4.44 41.48 -12.56
C VAL A 951 -3.81 40.56 -13.60
N ASP A 952 -2.95 41.13 -14.46
CA ASP A 952 -2.13 40.35 -15.40
C ASP A 952 -1.26 39.33 -14.67
N ALA A 953 -1.03 38.16 -15.28
CA ALA A 953 -0.33 37.05 -14.62
C ALA A 953 1.12 37.36 -14.17
N SER A 954 1.76 38.38 -14.76
CA SER A 954 3.06 38.92 -14.38
C SER A 954 3.04 39.78 -13.11
N ALA A 955 1.88 40.31 -12.71
CA ALA A 955 1.69 41.16 -11.53
C ALA A 955 1.19 40.38 -10.29
N ILE A 956 1.08 39.05 -10.39
CA ILE A 956 0.69 38.16 -9.29
C ILE A 956 1.92 37.89 -8.40
N GLN A 957 1.82 38.24 -7.11
CA GLN A 957 2.92 38.18 -6.14
C GLN A 957 3.22 36.75 -5.66
N GLU A 958 2.20 35.88 -5.61
CA GLU A 958 2.37 34.46 -5.26
C GLU A 958 2.35 33.57 -6.51
N SER A 959 3.45 32.88 -6.82
CA SER A 959 3.50 31.89 -7.91
C SER A 959 2.49 30.74 -7.73
N SER A 960 2.10 30.44 -6.49
CA SER A 960 1.03 29.45 -6.19
C SER A 960 -0.37 29.90 -6.63
N MET A 961 -0.55 31.17 -7.02
CA MET A 961 -1.81 31.75 -7.50
C MET A 961 -1.81 32.11 -8.98
N GLN A 962 -0.71 31.84 -9.72
CA GLN A 962 -0.65 32.13 -11.15
C GLN A 962 -1.51 31.15 -11.97
N PRO A 963 -2.51 31.63 -12.75
CA PRO A 963 -3.33 30.77 -13.58
C PRO A 963 -2.55 30.28 -14.80
N TRP A 964 -2.93 29.11 -15.31
CA TRP A 964 -2.31 28.52 -16.51
C TRP A 964 -2.54 29.41 -17.74
N GLN A 965 -1.47 29.74 -18.44
CA GLN A 965 -1.51 30.52 -19.68
C GLN A 965 -1.52 29.60 -20.90
N PRO A 966 -2.23 29.95 -22.00
CA PRO A 966 -2.06 29.29 -23.28
C PRO A 966 -0.65 29.55 -23.84
N LEU A 967 -0.31 28.87 -24.94
CA LEU A 967 0.98 29.06 -25.61
C LEU A 967 1.00 30.38 -26.39
N GLY A 968 2.15 31.06 -26.39
CA GLY A 968 2.33 32.37 -27.01
C GLY A 968 1.91 33.54 -26.12
N GLU A 969 0.62 33.70 -25.84
CA GLU A 969 0.09 34.91 -25.19
C GLU A 969 -0.39 34.73 -23.75
N LYS A 970 0.00 35.66 -22.87
CA LYS A 970 -0.36 35.64 -21.43
C LYS A 970 -1.65 36.42 -21.15
N THR A 971 -2.74 36.00 -21.79
CA THR A 971 -4.03 36.72 -21.79
C THR A 971 -4.92 36.46 -20.58
N ILE A 972 -4.59 35.48 -19.72
CA ILE A 972 -5.47 35.05 -18.62
C ILE A 972 -5.08 35.75 -17.31
N LEU A 973 -6.03 36.50 -16.77
CA LEU A 973 -5.92 37.25 -15.52
C LEU A 973 -6.02 36.34 -14.29
N GLY A 974 -5.37 36.75 -13.20
CA GLY A 974 -5.53 36.16 -11.87
C GLY A 974 -5.73 37.23 -10.81
N TYR A 975 -5.44 36.91 -9.54
CA TYR A 975 -5.69 37.82 -8.42
C TYR A 975 -4.53 37.80 -7.41
N ASN A 976 -4.34 38.91 -6.71
CA ASN A 976 -3.46 39.00 -5.54
C ASN A 976 -4.29 38.81 -4.26
N LEU A 977 -3.81 37.97 -3.33
CA LEU A 977 -4.42 37.83 -2.00
C LEU A 977 -4.09 39.06 -1.13
N LYS A 978 -5.12 39.65 -0.51
CA LYS A 978 -4.98 40.83 0.35
C LYS A 978 -4.08 40.55 1.56
N LYS A 979 -3.14 41.46 1.85
CA LYS A 979 -2.05 41.20 2.84
C LYS A 979 -2.51 41.18 4.31
N LYS A 980 -3.68 41.74 4.62
CA LYS A 980 -4.29 41.74 5.96
C LYS A 980 -5.72 41.19 5.88
N ILE A 981 -5.88 39.90 6.19
CA ILE A 981 -7.18 39.20 6.22
C ILE A 981 -7.40 38.63 7.63
N SER A 982 -8.63 38.74 8.14
CA SER A 982 -9.04 38.15 9.42
C SER A 982 -8.85 36.62 9.44
N LYS A 983 -8.45 36.04 10.58
CA LYS A 983 -8.25 34.57 10.73
C LYS A 983 -9.46 33.73 10.26
N LYS A 984 -10.70 34.22 10.45
CA LYS A 984 -11.93 33.55 9.97
C LYS A 984 -11.92 33.33 8.44
N HIS A 985 -11.57 34.34 7.67
CA HIS A 985 -11.70 34.33 6.20
C HIS A 985 -10.41 33.90 5.48
N GLN A 986 -9.26 33.87 6.16
CA GLN A 986 -7.95 33.61 5.54
C GLN A 986 -7.89 32.31 4.72
N LYS A 987 -8.40 31.18 5.25
CA LYS A 987 -8.44 29.91 4.50
C LYS A 987 -9.39 29.99 3.30
N LEU A 988 -10.59 30.53 3.50
CA LEU A 988 -11.63 30.64 2.48
C LEU A 988 -11.16 31.52 1.30
N CYS A 989 -10.65 32.73 1.59
CA CYS A 989 -10.08 33.62 0.59
C CYS A 989 -8.98 32.96 -0.24
N ARG A 990 -8.05 32.24 0.41
CA ARG A 990 -6.98 31.54 -0.31
C ARG A 990 -7.54 30.48 -1.26
N LYS A 991 -8.51 29.67 -0.82
CA LYS A 991 -9.15 28.64 -1.67
C LYS A 991 -9.99 29.21 -2.81
N MET A 992 -10.76 30.28 -2.58
CA MET A 992 -11.54 30.96 -3.62
C MET A 992 -10.65 31.58 -4.72
N LEU A 993 -9.42 31.98 -4.39
CA LEU A 993 -8.45 32.56 -5.33
C LEU A 993 -7.43 31.54 -5.88
N THR A 994 -7.47 30.28 -5.45
CA THR A 994 -6.54 29.24 -5.94
C THR A 994 -6.99 28.74 -7.32
N PRO A 995 -6.15 28.80 -8.37
CA PRO A 995 -6.52 28.31 -9.70
C PRO A 995 -6.64 26.77 -9.75
N GLU A 996 -7.35 26.28 -10.76
CA GLU A 996 -7.78 24.88 -10.91
C GLU A 996 -6.65 23.83 -10.74
N ILE A 997 -5.51 24.01 -11.41
CA ILE A 997 -4.40 23.02 -11.42
C ILE A 997 -3.73 22.93 -10.04
N GLN A 998 -3.65 24.06 -9.33
CA GLN A 998 -3.12 24.15 -7.97
C GLN A 998 -4.11 23.55 -6.97
N TYR A 999 -5.42 23.83 -7.08
CA TYR A 999 -6.41 23.25 -6.16
C TYR A 999 -6.56 21.73 -6.38
N LEU A 1000 -6.49 21.24 -7.63
CA LEU A 1000 -6.38 19.80 -7.93
C LEU A 1000 -5.17 19.16 -7.22
N THR A 1001 -4.03 19.85 -7.19
CA THR A 1001 -2.84 19.40 -6.45
C THR A 1001 -3.08 19.37 -4.94
N ASP A 1002 -3.69 20.42 -4.37
CA ASP A 1002 -4.04 20.49 -2.94
C ASP A 1002 -4.99 19.38 -2.49
N LEU A 1003 -5.86 18.89 -3.39
CA LEU A 1003 -6.81 17.80 -3.13
C LEU A 1003 -6.23 16.39 -3.43
N GLY A 1004 -4.96 16.30 -3.86
CA GLY A 1004 -4.25 15.03 -4.03
C GLY A 1004 -4.32 14.41 -5.43
N ALA A 1005 -4.73 15.16 -6.46
CA ALA A 1005 -4.71 14.68 -7.85
C ALA A 1005 -3.27 14.54 -8.39
N ASN A 1006 -3.00 13.42 -9.07
CA ASN A 1006 -1.68 13.07 -9.60
C ASN A 1006 -1.37 13.80 -10.93
N LEU A 1007 -1.06 15.09 -10.89
CA LEU A 1007 -0.83 15.91 -12.09
C LEU A 1007 0.61 15.85 -12.67
N TRP A 1008 1.27 14.68 -12.66
CA TRP A 1008 2.71 14.62 -13.02
C TRP A 1008 3.01 14.99 -14.48
N ILE A 1009 2.13 14.66 -15.43
CA ILE A 1009 2.28 14.99 -16.85
C ILE A 1009 2.06 16.49 -17.08
N THR A 1010 1.01 17.06 -16.48
CA THR A 1010 0.72 18.50 -16.54
C THR A 1010 1.86 19.33 -15.92
N LYS A 1011 2.42 18.87 -14.80
CA LYS A 1011 3.59 19.51 -14.16
C LYS A 1011 4.86 19.38 -15.00
N LEU A 1012 5.10 18.23 -15.62
CA LEU A 1012 6.21 18.03 -16.56
C LEU A 1012 6.08 18.98 -17.76
N TRP A 1013 4.89 19.13 -18.33
CA TRP A 1013 4.61 20.09 -19.41
C TRP A 1013 4.82 21.55 -18.99
N SER A 1014 4.46 21.93 -17.76
CA SER A 1014 4.83 23.27 -17.23
C SER A 1014 6.34 23.43 -17.25
N TYR A 1015 7.09 22.53 -16.61
CA TYR A 1015 8.55 22.63 -16.55
C TYR A 1015 9.21 22.63 -17.94
N VAL A 1016 8.64 21.94 -18.93
CA VAL A 1016 9.12 21.98 -20.33
C VAL A 1016 8.85 23.35 -20.98
N ARG A 1017 7.63 23.90 -20.90
CA ARG A 1017 7.32 25.25 -21.41
C ARG A 1017 8.21 26.30 -20.74
N ASP A 1018 8.28 26.26 -19.42
CA ASP A 1018 8.98 27.22 -18.58
C ASP A 1018 10.52 27.14 -18.80
N PHE A 1019 11.05 25.97 -19.21
CA PHE A 1019 12.45 25.77 -19.64
C PHE A 1019 12.71 26.24 -21.08
N LEU A 1020 11.78 26.00 -22.01
CA LEU A 1020 11.88 26.40 -23.42
C LEU A 1020 11.62 27.91 -23.64
N LYS A 1021 11.09 28.62 -22.63
CA LYS A 1021 10.59 30.00 -22.72
C LYS A 1021 9.47 30.17 -23.76
N TRP A 1022 8.59 29.18 -23.84
CA TRP A 1022 7.33 29.20 -24.61
C TRP A 1022 6.18 29.87 -23.83
#